data_AF-A0A1E3P7L2-F1
#
_entry.id   AF-A0A1E3P7L2-F1
#
_cell.length_a   1.000
_cell.length_b   1.000
_cell.length_c   1.000
_cell.angle_alpha   90.00
_cell.angle_beta   90.00
_cell.angle_gamma   90.00
#
_symmetry.space_group_name_H-M   'P 1'
#
loop_
_entity.id
_entity.type
_entity.pdbx_description
1 polymer ?
#
loop_
_entity_poly.entity_id
_entity_poly.type
_entity_poly.pdbx_seq_one_letter_code
_entity_poly.pdbx_strand_id
1 'polypeptide(L)'
;MSLVTRYSRSKVSTGALPVLELDVARHLWSNSHGKQLDPESSFKSKLTEQNTDILTIDSNSIPNKINYRIINDGNSIVLTPLALNNNFSIELRVLKINLPDKIRSNCLTINQFINSNDETSILVDIISDAGMIITIILKLSDFVVSKSSSIDSSNYQEWCKISNPYGFDIRKPHILYSYSHDYSIVLLRDGGIIGLKKDLSNFTVEPIIFNDNSYFESLGNLFKPWAKNHKFSSEHSDLSLKTTIDAIHLDDYLITVTINKKLRVWSISRQSLILEKELTDFISSNKITTNKPYLDPNPTKLLEILKVEINGQQHTYLSIFLPFGNGVFKILEIQSNLTSFEVGDLGAKFEFEANLPDSTTIWLVADFKSIAPSAKENLELWVLWKSNTSSIIQNLKIDKDASFQWFEVAKSSIELQKFTDSETWSEFYLRKIFDAGLYSNEIVETALSIYEQHFTNDQLNKDGDENLLDDLSIREKVVKTIGKDIVIDKNYDENLKKQWQRFDTLCKEFQKQSDEPLKLYINVDTSLILVINRNDYSLVRKTSNMELLSNNKHLKISSIEEFDDIKEHLRFLDIISNFRKSISSDVLNNVRNALVRLVNTTQPTRPKNESLALIYESSLNNKFNPTNLSSLVEELATFDNIFKIIKDLLNLQSGSNDDSLIKGKLTKFGVSLVLKTLKDILVVNQEILFDLLILLLVLEFDNAEELESLLSVILPLYQTYQAIETTFYINFNTTTNKLELDETSVLENSLVTKILELKFPDGFLLTGNTLNQFINHQIIPFINSVEFIYSVAAYLISNDYTFLLYNHYLQYYGDTPVFALLKAVTYLQTDQASKAEKILLKNSEQIIKYRLTSQEKEIFKSIEDYSVFFHTSLSKFYMNLSILFLNSFKFQSALKFINLSISNNFNNEFDNKYLEEKYYTLFTIAIELSNFEIATIALDNIKDPKKKIESFDRFIYKLYKIGEIRRLNYYDFKQDYPLVDSILLSKAQSYTSDLKKSLFFYQVLYSFRLKYKRYRSALESLYEFINKTKQEEDETLKLTVAGLYSTILNLLVTLPKDEQWIITAINTEENDVLSYEQLKEEQLKITNSFSRDLKLKYLS
;
A
#
# COMPACT_ATOMS: atom_id res chain seq x y z
N MET A 1 3.51 25.26 -30.73
CA MET A 1 4.03 25.94 -29.52
C MET A 1 3.80 24.99 -28.36
N SER A 2 4.80 24.74 -27.52
CA SER A 2 4.60 23.98 -26.28
C SER A 2 3.68 24.76 -25.35
N LEU A 3 2.61 24.12 -24.87
CA LEU A 3 1.64 24.75 -23.97
C LEU A 3 2.17 24.80 -22.54
N VAL A 4 1.68 25.78 -21.78
CA VAL A 4 1.95 25.83 -20.34
C VAL A 4 1.21 24.69 -19.65
N THR A 5 1.92 23.98 -18.78
CA THR A 5 1.39 22.86 -18.02
C THR A 5 1.13 23.27 -16.58
N ARG A 6 -0.15 23.44 -16.21
CA ARG A 6 -0.58 23.81 -14.83
C ARG A 6 -1.18 22.65 -14.03
N TYR A 7 -1.41 21.53 -14.70
CA TYR A 7 -2.06 20.37 -14.14
C TYR A 7 -1.24 19.11 -14.43
N SER A 8 -1.33 18.13 -13.55
CA SER A 8 -0.76 16.80 -13.76
C SER A 8 -1.84 15.74 -13.72
N ARG A 9 -1.67 14.72 -14.56
CA ARG A 9 -2.49 13.52 -14.62
C ARG A 9 -1.72 12.34 -14.03
N SER A 10 -2.33 11.70 -13.03
CA SER A 10 -1.76 10.56 -12.32
C SER A 10 -2.76 9.42 -12.23
N LYS A 11 -2.32 8.18 -12.49
CA LYS A 11 -3.17 6.98 -12.36
C LYS A 11 -3.46 6.70 -10.88
N VAL A 12 -4.71 6.39 -10.56
CA VAL A 12 -5.16 6.04 -9.21
C VAL A 12 -6.17 4.90 -9.23
N SER A 13 -6.16 4.08 -8.17
CA SER A 13 -7.08 2.96 -7.99
C SER A 13 -8.02 3.23 -6.82
N THR A 14 -9.22 2.64 -6.85
CA THR A 14 -10.18 2.71 -5.74
C THR A 14 -9.78 1.88 -4.52
N GLY A 15 -8.73 1.06 -4.65
CA GLY A 15 -8.35 0.03 -3.70
C GLY A 15 -9.32 -1.15 -3.71
N ALA A 16 -8.92 -2.24 -3.05
CA ALA A 16 -9.75 -3.45 -2.95
C ALA A 16 -10.99 -3.20 -2.07
N LEU A 17 -12.16 -3.23 -2.70
CA LEU A 17 -13.48 -3.24 -2.06
C LEU A 17 -14.11 -4.63 -2.22
N PRO A 18 -14.88 -5.12 -1.23
CA PRO A 18 -15.63 -6.35 -1.39
C PRO A 18 -16.63 -6.23 -2.55
N VAL A 19 -16.79 -7.31 -3.32
CA VAL A 19 -17.69 -7.37 -4.48
C VAL A 19 -18.88 -8.27 -4.13
N LEU A 20 -20.11 -7.76 -4.30
CA LEU A 20 -21.32 -8.56 -4.30
C LEU A 20 -21.71 -8.84 -5.75
N GLU A 21 -21.68 -10.11 -6.14
CA GLU A 21 -22.08 -10.57 -7.47
C GLU A 21 -23.55 -11.00 -7.48
N LEU A 22 -24.32 -10.47 -8.43
CA LEU A 22 -25.77 -10.59 -8.55
C LEU A 22 -26.13 -11.03 -9.96
N ASP A 23 -26.89 -12.11 -10.09
CA ASP A 23 -27.22 -12.67 -11.39
C ASP A 23 -28.69 -12.48 -11.73
N VAL A 24 -28.95 -11.79 -12.83
CA VAL A 24 -30.31 -11.54 -13.34
C VAL A 24 -30.74 -12.74 -14.18
N ALA A 25 -31.82 -13.39 -13.74
CA ALA A 25 -32.51 -14.43 -14.49
C ALA A 25 -31.57 -15.49 -15.11
N ARG A 26 -30.69 -16.10 -14.29
CA ARG A 26 -29.72 -17.16 -14.72
C ARG A 26 -30.30 -18.21 -15.68
N HIS A 27 -31.56 -18.59 -15.50
CA HIS A 27 -32.26 -19.58 -16.33
C HIS A 27 -32.46 -19.14 -17.79
N LEU A 28 -32.26 -17.87 -18.12
CA LEU A 28 -32.35 -17.31 -19.48
C LEU A 28 -30.98 -17.19 -20.17
N TRP A 29 -29.89 -17.52 -19.49
CA TRP A 29 -28.53 -17.35 -20.00
C TRP A 29 -28.25 -18.33 -21.14
N SER A 30 -27.55 -17.86 -22.17
CA SER A 30 -27.16 -18.69 -23.31
C SER A 30 -26.00 -19.65 -22.99
N ASN A 31 -25.92 -20.80 -23.66
CA ASN A 31 -24.78 -21.74 -23.53
C ASN A 31 -23.43 -21.16 -23.99
N SER A 32 -23.41 -19.94 -24.55
CA SER A 32 -22.18 -19.24 -24.97
C SER A 32 -21.42 -18.56 -23.82
N HIS A 33 -21.98 -18.48 -22.61
CA HIS A 33 -21.22 -18.04 -21.44
C HIS A 33 -20.10 -19.05 -21.14
N GLY A 34 -18.83 -18.66 -21.38
CA GLY A 34 -17.66 -19.46 -21.01
C GLY A 34 -16.90 -20.13 -22.16
N LYS A 35 -16.97 -19.65 -23.41
CA LYS A 35 -16.00 -20.07 -24.43
C LYS A 35 -14.57 -19.72 -23.99
N GLN A 36 -13.65 -20.67 -24.13
CA GLN A 36 -12.23 -20.44 -23.88
C GLN A 36 -11.70 -19.44 -24.89
N LEU A 37 -11.39 -18.24 -24.41
CA LEU A 37 -10.85 -17.14 -25.18
C LEU A 37 -9.31 -17.21 -25.15
N ASP A 38 -8.67 -16.74 -26.21
CA ASP A 38 -7.23 -16.48 -26.22
C ASP A 38 -6.88 -15.47 -25.10
N PRO A 39 -5.72 -15.55 -24.42
CA PRO A 39 -5.42 -14.69 -23.27
C PRO A 39 -5.61 -13.20 -23.53
N GLU A 40 -5.25 -12.70 -24.72
CA GLU A 40 -5.46 -11.29 -25.08
C GLU A 40 -6.95 -10.94 -25.14
N SER A 41 -7.75 -11.79 -25.77
CA SER A 41 -9.20 -11.59 -25.87
C SER A 41 -9.89 -11.70 -24.51
N SER A 42 -9.44 -12.61 -23.65
CA SER A 42 -9.94 -12.73 -22.27
C SER A 42 -9.56 -11.53 -21.41
N PHE A 43 -8.41 -10.90 -21.64
CA PHE A 43 -8.04 -9.67 -20.95
C PHE A 43 -8.93 -8.51 -21.42
N LYS A 44 -9.10 -8.35 -22.75
CA LYS A 44 -9.93 -7.30 -23.34
C LYS A 44 -11.40 -7.39 -22.91
N SER A 45 -11.95 -8.60 -22.74
CA SER A 45 -13.33 -8.78 -22.31
C SER A 45 -13.57 -8.28 -20.88
N LYS A 46 -12.53 -8.29 -20.01
CA LYS A 46 -12.62 -7.77 -18.63
C LYS A 46 -12.55 -6.23 -18.57
N LEU A 47 -12.04 -5.58 -19.62
CA LEU A 47 -11.94 -4.13 -19.68
C LEU A 47 -13.31 -3.46 -19.88
N THR A 48 -13.44 -2.23 -19.39
CA THR A 48 -14.66 -1.45 -19.52
C THR A 48 -14.93 -1.07 -20.99
N GLU A 49 -16.16 -1.27 -21.44
CA GLU A 49 -16.64 -0.78 -22.74
C GLU A 49 -16.80 0.76 -22.76
N GLN A 50 -17.04 1.35 -23.93
CA GLN A 50 -17.05 2.82 -24.09
C GLN A 50 -18.14 3.54 -23.26
N ASN A 51 -19.28 2.89 -23.00
CA ASN A 51 -20.37 3.50 -22.24
C ASN A 51 -20.16 3.32 -20.73
N THR A 52 -19.60 4.35 -20.09
CA THR A 52 -19.35 4.46 -18.65
C THR A 52 -19.54 5.91 -18.22
N ASP A 53 -19.88 6.18 -16.95
CA ASP A 53 -19.87 7.53 -16.38
C ASP A 53 -19.91 7.46 -14.84
N ILE A 54 -19.95 8.61 -14.18
CA ILE A 54 -20.13 8.73 -12.73
C ILE A 54 -21.48 9.40 -12.43
N LEU A 55 -22.36 8.68 -11.75
CA LEU A 55 -23.56 9.25 -11.13
C LEU A 55 -23.15 10.00 -9.87
N THR A 56 -23.53 11.27 -9.76
CA THR A 56 -23.40 12.06 -8.52
C THR A 56 -24.72 11.99 -7.77
N ILE A 57 -24.66 11.68 -6.47
CA ILE A 57 -25.85 11.57 -5.64
C ILE A 57 -26.19 12.96 -5.07
N ASP A 58 -27.45 13.40 -5.24
CA ASP A 58 -27.88 14.76 -4.85
C ASP A 58 -28.00 14.91 -3.32
N SER A 59 -28.08 13.80 -2.58
CA SER A 59 -28.13 13.80 -1.13
C SER A 59 -26.73 13.82 -0.50
N ASN A 60 -26.61 14.44 0.69
CA ASN A 60 -25.40 14.35 1.53
C ASN A 60 -25.28 12.95 2.16
N SER A 61 -25.08 11.95 1.34
CA SER A 61 -25.01 10.53 1.71
C SER A 61 -23.66 9.93 1.34
N ILE A 62 -23.35 8.75 1.89
CA ILE A 62 -22.19 7.95 1.49
C ILE A 62 -22.72 6.59 1.00
N PRO A 63 -22.39 6.17 -0.24
CA PRO A 63 -21.54 6.85 -1.22
C PRO A 63 -22.24 8.04 -1.90
N ASN A 64 -21.51 9.11 -2.21
CA ASN A 64 -22.04 10.27 -2.93
C ASN A 64 -21.75 10.27 -4.44
N LYS A 65 -20.95 9.30 -4.92
CA LYS A 65 -20.63 9.11 -6.33
C LYS A 65 -20.55 7.63 -6.62
N ILE A 66 -21.08 7.22 -7.76
CA ILE A 66 -21.08 5.82 -8.20
C ILE A 66 -20.65 5.77 -9.66
N ASN A 67 -19.51 5.15 -9.93
CA ASN A 67 -19.10 4.83 -11.29
C ASN A 67 -19.80 3.57 -11.75
N TYR A 68 -20.28 3.57 -13.00
CA TYR A 68 -20.80 2.38 -13.64
C TYR A 68 -19.93 1.97 -14.82
N ARG A 69 -19.70 0.67 -14.96
CA ARG A 69 -18.86 0.09 -16.01
C ARG A 69 -19.54 -1.10 -16.62
N ILE A 70 -19.36 -1.27 -17.91
CA ILE A 70 -19.82 -2.44 -18.66
C ILE A 70 -18.60 -3.31 -18.93
N ILE A 71 -18.63 -4.58 -18.51
CA ILE A 71 -17.52 -5.53 -18.68
C ILE A 71 -18.05 -6.88 -19.20
N ASN A 72 -17.14 -7.84 -19.41
CA ASN A 72 -17.41 -9.18 -19.92
C ASN A 72 -18.12 -9.15 -21.27
N ASP A 73 -17.60 -8.32 -22.19
CA ASP A 73 -18.17 -8.06 -23.52
C ASP A 73 -19.65 -7.66 -23.47
N GLY A 74 -20.04 -6.85 -22.48
CA GLY A 74 -21.39 -6.32 -22.38
C GLY A 74 -22.36 -7.18 -21.57
N ASN A 75 -21.90 -8.28 -20.96
CA ASN A 75 -22.76 -9.18 -20.18
C ASN A 75 -22.84 -8.83 -18.70
N SER A 76 -22.01 -7.90 -18.21
CA SER A 76 -22.01 -7.52 -16.80
C SER A 76 -21.91 -6.01 -16.62
N ILE A 77 -22.57 -5.51 -15.58
CA ILE A 77 -22.46 -4.12 -15.11
C ILE A 77 -21.79 -4.12 -13.75
N VAL A 78 -20.80 -3.26 -13.56
CA VAL A 78 -20.13 -3.05 -12.28
C VAL A 78 -20.42 -1.64 -11.80
N LEU A 79 -20.96 -1.52 -10.59
CA LEU A 79 -21.25 -0.27 -9.90
C LEU A 79 -20.30 -0.10 -8.73
N THR A 80 -19.37 0.84 -8.85
CA THR A 80 -18.31 1.09 -7.88
C THR A 80 -18.58 2.40 -7.12
N PRO A 81 -18.77 2.36 -5.79
CA PRO A 81 -18.90 3.57 -5.01
C PRO A 81 -17.56 4.30 -4.92
N LEU A 82 -17.58 5.62 -5.19
CA LEU A 82 -16.42 6.50 -5.14
C LEU A 82 -16.59 7.51 -4.02
N ALA A 83 -15.73 7.44 -3.01
CA ALA A 83 -15.67 8.42 -1.93
C ALA A 83 -14.20 8.65 -1.57
N LEU A 84 -13.78 9.92 -1.42
CA LEU A 84 -12.44 10.28 -0.95
C LEU A 84 -12.35 10.23 0.59
N ASN A 85 -13.44 10.63 1.24
CA ASN A 85 -13.56 10.73 2.69
C ASN A 85 -14.73 9.88 3.19
N ASN A 86 -14.58 9.31 4.38
CA ASN A 86 -15.59 8.50 5.04
C ASN A 86 -15.53 8.69 6.57
N ASN A 87 -16.10 9.80 7.01
CA ASN A 87 -16.14 10.15 8.43
C ASN A 87 -17.06 9.23 9.25
N PHE A 88 -17.95 8.48 8.60
CA PHE A 88 -18.87 7.55 9.26
C PHE A 88 -18.28 6.15 9.46
N SER A 89 -17.07 5.88 8.96
CA SER A 89 -16.44 4.55 8.98
C SER A 89 -17.32 3.43 8.40
N ILE A 90 -18.12 3.75 7.39
CA ILE A 90 -19.02 2.81 6.70
C ILE A 90 -18.20 1.96 5.72
N GLU A 91 -18.27 0.64 5.80
CA GLU A 91 -17.62 -0.23 4.83
C GLU A 91 -18.49 -0.33 3.56
N LEU A 92 -17.90 0.06 2.43
CA LEU A 92 -18.57 0.08 1.13
C LEU A 92 -18.21 -1.15 0.30
N ARG A 93 -19.11 -1.57 -0.59
CA ARG A 93 -18.92 -2.69 -1.51
C ARG A 93 -19.27 -2.31 -2.95
N VAL A 94 -18.70 -3.04 -3.88
CA VAL A 94 -18.99 -2.98 -5.32
C VAL A 94 -20.15 -3.93 -5.63
N LEU A 95 -21.06 -3.51 -6.51
CA LEU A 95 -22.11 -4.38 -7.03
C LEU A 95 -21.77 -4.81 -8.46
N LYS A 96 -21.65 -6.11 -8.72
CA LYS A 96 -21.47 -6.67 -10.05
C LYS A 96 -22.74 -7.40 -10.46
N ILE A 97 -23.43 -6.91 -11.48
CA ILE A 97 -24.69 -7.45 -11.97
C ILE A 97 -24.44 -8.16 -13.29
N ASN A 98 -24.67 -9.47 -13.33
CA ASN A 98 -24.56 -10.28 -14.54
C ASN A 98 -25.93 -10.40 -15.22
N LEU A 99 -25.96 -10.14 -16.52
CA LEU A 99 -27.18 -10.06 -17.33
C LEU A 99 -27.36 -11.31 -18.20
N PRO A 100 -28.61 -11.66 -18.56
CA PRO A 100 -28.90 -12.83 -19.39
C PRO A 100 -28.55 -12.67 -20.86
N ASP A 101 -28.36 -11.43 -21.32
CA ASP A 101 -28.06 -11.08 -22.70
C ASP A 101 -27.16 -9.84 -22.73
N LYS A 102 -26.38 -9.71 -23.81
CA LYS A 102 -25.42 -8.63 -23.99
C LYS A 102 -26.13 -7.27 -24.04
N ILE A 103 -25.55 -6.26 -23.40
CA ILE A 103 -25.97 -4.87 -23.52
C ILE A 103 -25.66 -4.38 -24.94
N ARG A 104 -26.67 -3.86 -25.62
CA ARG A 104 -26.46 -3.22 -26.92
C ARG A 104 -25.61 -1.96 -26.75
N SER A 105 -24.67 -1.73 -27.66
CA SER A 105 -23.78 -0.56 -27.65
C SER A 105 -24.54 0.76 -27.43
N ASN A 106 -24.12 1.57 -26.47
CA ASN A 106 -24.73 2.86 -26.11
C ASN A 106 -26.19 2.79 -25.64
N CYS A 107 -26.66 1.60 -25.23
CA CYS A 107 -28.02 1.40 -24.72
C CYS A 107 -28.05 1.07 -23.21
N LEU A 108 -27.32 1.84 -22.41
CA LEU A 108 -27.39 1.81 -20.95
C LEU A 108 -27.46 3.24 -20.44
N THR A 109 -28.36 3.48 -19.48
CA THR A 109 -28.45 4.76 -18.78
C THR A 109 -28.71 4.55 -17.29
N ILE A 110 -28.25 5.50 -16.48
CA ILE A 110 -28.44 5.48 -15.03
C ILE A 110 -29.06 6.81 -14.59
N ASN A 111 -29.97 6.74 -13.62
CA ASN A 111 -30.57 7.90 -12.97
C ASN A 111 -30.76 7.65 -11.47
N GLN A 112 -31.13 8.68 -10.71
CA GLN A 112 -31.50 8.56 -9.31
C GLN A 112 -32.90 9.13 -9.06
N PHE A 113 -33.54 8.63 -8.01
CA PHE A 113 -34.80 9.16 -7.52
C PHE A 113 -34.95 8.87 -6.02
N ILE A 114 -35.85 9.60 -5.37
CA ILE A 114 -36.25 9.32 -4.00
C ILE A 114 -37.49 8.42 -4.08
N ASN A 115 -37.41 7.25 -3.46
CA ASN A 115 -38.53 6.29 -3.47
C ASN A 115 -39.64 6.72 -2.48
N SER A 116 -40.74 5.97 -2.45
CA SER A 116 -41.88 6.24 -1.55
C SER A 116 -41.53 6.24 -0.06
N ASN A 117 -40.38 5.67 0.31
CA ASN A 117 -39.89 5.56 1.68
C ASN A 117 -38.84 6.63 2.03
N ASP A 118 -38.72 7.67 1.20
CA ASP A 118 -37.74 8.76 1.36
C ASP A 118 -36.27 8.29 1.30
N GLU A 119 -36.01 7.17 0.64
CA GLU A 119 -34.67 6.62 0.44
C GLU A 119 -34.20 6.86 -1.01
N THR A 120 -32.98 7.37 -1.17
CA THR A 120 -32.36 7.55 -2.49
C THR A 120 -32.10 6.19 -3.13
N SER A 121 -32.64 6.01 -4.34
CA SER A 121 -32.54 4.79 -5.15
C SER A 121 -31.97 5.12 -6.52
N ILE A 122 -31.24 4.16 -7.08
CA ILE A 122 -30.58 4.22 -8.38
C ILE A 122 -31.37 3.38 -9.36
N LEU A 123 -31.69 3.97 -10.50
CA LEU A 123 -32.36 3.32 -11.61
C LEU A 123 -31.33 3.05 -12.71
N VAL A 124 -31.26 1.81 -13.18
CA VAL A 124 -30.46 1.41 -14.34
C VAL A 124 -31.38 0.85 -15.41
N ASP A 125 -31.41 1.50 -16.58
CA ASP A 125 -32.17 1.05 -17.74
C ASP A 125 -31.23 0.61 -18.85
N ILE A 126 -31.54 -0.55 -19.43
CA ILE A 126 -30.71 -1.23 -20.42
C ILE A 126 -31.60 -1.71 -21.56
N ILE A 127 -31.10 -1.62 -22.80
CA ILE A 127 -31.66 -2.40 -23.91
C ILE A 127 -30.64 -3.47 -24.31
N SER A 128 -31.06 -4.73 -24.28
CA SER A 128 -30.22 -5.87 -24.67
C SER A 128 -30.07 -5.98 -26.19
N ASP A 129 -29.14 -6.81 -26.66
CA ASP A 129 -28.96 -7.10 -28.07
C ASP A 129 -30.16 -7.84 -28.68
N ALA A 130 -30.87 -8.65 -27.89
CA ALA A 130 -32.18 -9.19 -28.26
C ALA A 130 -33.31 -8.15 -28.27
N GLY A 131 -33.05 -6.88 -27.92
CA GLY A 131 -34.05 -5.81 -27.92
C GLY A 131 -34.98 -5.79 -26.70
N MET A 132 -34.64 -6.53 -25.64
CA MET A 132 -35.38 -6.51 -24.38
C MET A 132 -34.99 -5.30 -23.54
N ILE A 133 -35.94 -4.72 -22.80
CA ILE A 133 -35.66 -3.68 -21.81
C ILE A 133 -35.48 -4.32 -20.44
N ILE A 134 -34.34 -4.05 -19.81
CA ILE A 134 -34.02 -4.48 -18.45
C ILE A 134 -33.96 -3.22 -17.58
N THR A 135 -34.85 -3.16 -16.58
CA THR A 135 -34.94 -2.06 -15.62
C THR A 135 -34.58 -2.58 -14.24
N ILE A 136 -33.56 -1.99 -13.61
CA ILE A 136 -32.99 -2.38 -12.32
C ILE A 136 -33.12 -1.20 -11.34
N ILE A 137 -33.58 -1.46 -10.13
CA ILE A 137 -33.69 -0.48 -9.04
C ILE A 137 -32.83 -0.95 -7.86
N LEU A 138 -31.87 -0.13 -7.45
CA LEU A 138 -30.96 -0.42 -6.34
C LEU A 138 -31.07 0.66 -5.28
N LYS A 139 -31.00 0.29 -4.00
CA LYS A 139 -30.99 1.28 -2.92
C LYS A 139 -29.57 1.70 -2.61
N LEU A 140 -29.39 2.91 -2.10
CA LEU A 140 -28.06 3.36 -1.67
C LEU A 140 -27.50 2.49 -0.53
N SER A 141 -28.37 1.96 0.33
CA SER A 141 -28.03 1.01 1.39
C SER A 141 -27.47 -0.32 0.88
N ASP A 142 -27.76 -0.71 -0.37
CA ASP A 142 -27.21 -1.93 -0.98
C ASP A 142 -25.69 -1.83 -1.23
N PHE A 143 -25.09 -0.64 -1.20
CA PHE A 143 -23.64 -0.43 -1.35
C PHE A 143 -22.87 -0.55 -0.03
N VAL A 144 -23.55 -0.81 1.09
CA VAL A 144 -22.93 -0.97 2.41
C VAL A 144 -22.75 -2.46 2.73
N VAL A 145 -21.60 -2.83 3.29
CA VAL A 145 -21.37 -4.18 3.81
C VAL A 145 -22.18 -4.37 5.09
N SER A 146 -23.23 -5.19 5.03
CA SER A 146 -24.07 -5.55 6.18
C SER A 146 -24.22 -7.07 6.30
N LYS A 147 -24.57 -7.56 7.49
CA LYS A 147 -24.73 -9.01 7.75
C LYS A 147 -25.93 -9.65 7.03
N SER A 148 -26.84 -8.85 6.50
CA SER A 148 -28.00 -9.29 5.72
C SER A 148 -28.21 -8.33 4.56
N SER A 149 -27.73 -8.69 3.37
CA SER A 149 -28.04 -7.93 2.16
C SER A 149 -29.53 -8.08 1.83
N SER A 150 -30.21 -6.97 1.58
CA SER A 150 -31.58 -6.96 1.04
C SER A 150 -31.66 -7.57 -0.36
N ILE A 151 -30.55 -7.50 -1.10
CA ILE A 151 -30.45 -7.92 -2.49
C ILE A 151 -29.65 -9.22 -2.63
N ASP A 152 -30.19 -10.16 -3.41
CA ASP A 152 -29.58 -11.44 -3.78
C ASP A 152 -30.01 -11.84 -5.22
N SER A 153 -29.32 -12.82 -5.80
CA SER A 153 -29.68 -13.41 -7.10
C SER A 153 -31.01 -14.18 -7.03
N SER A 154 -31.37 -14.72 -5.86
CA SER A 154 -32.62 -15.49 -5.69
C SER A 154 -33.88 -14.61 -5.73
N ASN A 155 -33.78 -13.35 -5.29
CA ASN A 155 -34.89 -12.39 -5.26
C ASN A 155 -34.82 -11.33 -6.37
N TYR A 156 -34.20 -11.64 -7.52
CA TYR A 156 -34.01 -10.67 -8.61
C TYR A 156 -35.29 -9.97 -9.09
N GLN A 157 -36.45 -10.60 -8.95
CA GLN A 157 -37.74 -10.02 -9.34
C GLN A 157 -38.17 -8.82 -8.48
N GLU A 158 -37.58 -8.64 -7.30
CA GLU A 158 -37.88 -7.51 -6.40
C GLU A 158 -37.15 -6.22 -6.81
N TRP A 159 -36.02 -6.35 -7.51
CA TRP A 159 -35.13 -5.25 -7.86
C TRP A 159 -34.82 -5.14 -9.36
N CYS A 160 -35.26 -6.10 -10.17
CA CYS A 160 -35.05 -6.13 -11.62
C CYS A 160 -36.27 -6.64 -12.37
N LYS A 161 -36.61 -5.98 -13.49
CA LYS A 161 -37.64 -6.42 -14.43
C LYS A 161 -37.11 -6.46 -15.86
N ILE A 162 -37.39 -7.56 -16.55
CA ILE A 162 -37.19 -7.71 -18.00
C ILE A 162 -38.54 -7.54 -18.68
N SER A 163 -38.61 -6.66 -19.68
CA SER A 163 -39.83 -6.28 -20.40
C SER A 163 -39.58 -6.14 -21.91
N ASN A 164 -40.64 -6.21 -22.71
CA ASN A 164 -40.59 -5.96 -24.15
C ASN A 164 -41.73 -5.02 -24.57
N PRO A 165 -41.68 -3.74 -24.20
CA PRO A 165 -42.75 -2.78 -24.45
C PRO A 165 -42.80 -2.29 -25.90
N TYR A 166 -41.73 -2.49 -26.69
CA TYR A 166 -41.65 -2.05 -28.08
C TYR A 166 -40.84 -3.03 -28.95
N GLY A 167 -41.24 -3.21 -30.21
CA GLY A 167 -40.58 -4.13 -31.16
C GLY A 167 -39.24 -3.62 -31.69
N PHE A 168 -38.20 -3.61 -30.84
CA PHE A 168 -36.83 -3.20 -31.20
C PHE A 168 -36.12 -4.13 -32.20
N ASP A 169 -36.67 -5.32 -32.44
CA ASP A 169 -36.22 -6.22 -33.51
C ASP A 169 -36.41 -5.61 -34.90
N ILE A 170 -37.48 -4.81 -35.08
CA ILE A 170 -37.81 -4.16 -36.35
C ILE A 170 -37.06 -2.84 -36.46
N ARG A 171 -37.18 -1.99 -35.43
CA ARG A 171 -36.55 -0.66 -35.40
C ARG A 171 -35.44 -0.68 -34.36
N LYS A 172 -34.23 -0.95 -34.83
CA LYS A 172 -33.08 -1.17 -33.96
C LYS A 172 -32.70 0.10 -33.19
N PRO A 173 -32.51 0.02 -31.87
CA PRO A 173 -32.04 1.13 -31.06
C PRO A 173 -30.57 1.45 -31.37
N HIS A 174 -30.22 2.71 -31.18
CA HIS A 174 -28.88 3.24 -31.41
C HIS A 174 -28.29 3.88 -30.15
N ILE A 175 -29.06 4.70 -29.43
CA ILE A 175 -28.67 5.32 -28.15
C ILE A 175 -29.88 5.24 -27.20
N LEU A 176 -29.63 4.82 -25.95
CA LEU A 176 -30.57 5.00 -24.85
C LEU A 176 -30.14 6.22 -24.03
N TYR A 177 -31.05 7.16 -23.83
CA TYR A 177 -30.80 8.40 -23.14
C TYR A 177 -31.79 8.58 -21.98
N SER A 178 -31.31 8.86 -20.77
CA SER A 178 -32.20 9.19 -19.65
C SER A 178 -32.56 10.68 -19.68
N TYR A 179 -33.86 10.96 -19.64
CA TYR A 179 -34.40 12.31 -19.50
C TYR A 179 -34.79 12.58 -18.04
N SER A 180 -35.49 11.66 -17.40
CA SER A 180 -35.84 11.67 -15.98
C SER A 180 -35.89 10.23 -15.43
N HIS A 181 -36.12 10.06 -14.13
CA HIS A 181 -36.22 8.73 -13.54
C HIS A 181 -37.44 7.95 -14.07
N ASP A 182 -38.52 8.64 -14.41
CA ASP A 182 -39.76 8.08 -14.96
C ASP A 182 -39.84 8.16 -16.49
N TYR A 183 -38.86 8.75 -17.17
CA TYR A 183 -38.87 8.91 -18.62
C TYR A 183 -37.49 8.73 -19.26
N SER A 184 -37.40 7.81 -20.21
CA SER A 184 -36.19 7.58 -21.01
C SER A 184 -36.50 7.73 -22.49
N ILE A 185 -35.47 8.00 -23.29
CA ILE A 185 -35.58 8.28 -24.71
C ILE A 185 -34.69 7.30 -25.46
N VAL A 186 -35.24 6.66 -26.48
CA VAL A 186 -34.54 5.75 -27.37
C VAL A 186 -34.41 6.41 -28.73
N LEU A 187 -33.17 6.64 -29.13
CA LEU A 187 -32.81 7.16 -30.44
C LEU A 187 -32.50 5.96 -31.34
N LEU A 188 -33.10 5.91 -32.52
CA LEU A 188 -33.11 4.72 -33.37
C LEU A 188 -32.14 4.84 -34.55
N ARG A 189 -31.72 3.69 -35.09
CA ARG A 189 -30.85 3.60 -36.27
C ARG A 189 -31.50 4.14 -37.55
N ASP A 190 -32.84 4.25 -37.59
CA ASP A 190 -33.56 4.86 -38.71
C ASP A 190 -33.69 6.39 -38.59
N GLY A 191 -33.25 6.97 -37.47
CA GLY A 191 -33.35 8.40 -37.17
C GLY A 191 -34.59 8.79 -36.37
N GLY A 192 -35.48 7.85 -36.03
CA GLY A 192 -36.64 8.12 -35.20
C GLY A 192 -36.33 8.17 -33.70
N ILE A 193 -37.31 8.68 -32.94
CA ILE A 193 -37.25 8.85 -31.48
C ILE A 193 -38.44 8.15 -30.84
N ILE A 194 -38.19 7.44 -29.74
CA ILE A 194 -39.21 6.79 -28.91
C ILE A 194 -39.00 7.22 -27.46
N GLY A 195 -40.03 7.70 -26.80
CA GLY A 195 -40.06 7.85 -25.35
C GLY A 195 -40.44 6.55 -24.67
N LEU A 196 -39.94 6.31 -23.47
CA LEU A 196 -40.28 5.20 -22.60
C LEU A 196 -40.72 5.80 -21.27
N LYS A 197 -42.04 5.81 -21.02
CA LYS A 197 -42.61 6.25 -19.75
C LYS A 197 -42.67 5.07 -18.80
N LYS A 198 -42.18 5.26 -17.57
CA LYS A 198 -42.01 4.20 -16.58
C LYS A 198 -42.91 4.48 -15.37
N ASP A 199 -43.62 3.44 -14.91
CA ASP A 199 -44.16 3.39 -13.56
C ASP A 199 -43.30 2.45 -12.72
N LEU A 200 -42.44 3.05 -11.90
CA LEU A 200 -41.44 2.36 -11.09
C LEU A 200 -42.05 1.52 -9.97
N SER A 201 -43.31 1.75 -9.59
CA SER A 201 -43.98 0.96 -8.55
C SER A 201 -44.28 -0.47 -9.01
N ASN A 202 -44.55 -0.64 -10.31
CA ASN A 202 -44.93 -1.90 -10.93
C ASN A 202 -43.92 -2.39 -11.99
N PHE A 203 -42.82 -1.65 -12.18
CA PHE A 203 -41.86 -1.85 -13.27
C PHE A 203 -42.53 -1.92 -14.67
N THR A 204 -43.58 -1.15 -14.89
CA THR A 204 -44.24 -1.09 -16.20
C THR A 204 -43.61 0.01 -17.06
N VAL A 205 -43.47 -0.27 -18.35
CA VAL A 205 -42.86 0.63 -19.32
C VAL A 205 -43.80 0.77 -20.51
N GLU A 206 -44.15 2.00 -20.86
CA GLU A 206 -45.03 2.34 -21.97
C GLU A 206 -44.27 3.14 -23.04
N PRO A 207 -44.31 2.72 -24.31
CA PRO A 207 -43.66 3.46 -25.38
C PRO A 207 -44.51 4.67 -25.82
N ILE A 208 -43.85 5.80 -26.02
CA ILE A 208 -44.42 7.04 -26.55
C ILE A 208 -43.76 7.33 -27.90
N ILE A 209 -44.56 7.43 -28.95
CA ILE A 209 -44.07 7.68 -30.30
C ILE A 209 -44.03 9.18 -30.55
N PHE A 210 -42.87 9.71 -30.93
CA PHE A 210 -42.73 11.11 -31.32
C PHE A 210 -43.27 11.33 -32.73
N ASN A 211 -43.82 12.53 -32.98
CA ASN A 211 -44.29 12.93 -34.30
C ASN A 211 -43.09 13.17 -35.24
N ASP A 212 -42.64 12.11 -35.91
CA ASP A 212 -41.60 12.15 -36.93
C ASP A 212 -42.02 11.35 -38.18
N ASN A 213 -41.71 11.91 -39.35
CA ASN A 213 -41.96 11.29 -40.65
C ASN A 213 -41.07 10.05 -40.90
N SER A 214 -39.99 9.86 -40.12
CA SER A 214 -39.09 8.70 -40.22
C SER A 214 -39.79 7.35 -40.02
N TYR A 215 -40.92 7.32 -39.30
CA TYR A 215 -41.77 6.14 -39.14
C TYR A 215 -42.35 5.64 -40.48
N PHE A 216 -42.76 6.56 -41.36
CA PHE A 216 -43.30 6.20 -42.68
C PHE A 216 -42.21 5.79 -43.67
N GLU A 217 -41.01 6.35 -43.55
CA GLU A 217 -39.85 5.99 -44.38
C GLU A 217 -39.33 4.56 -44.07
N SER A 218 -39.27 4.17 -42.80
CA SER A 218 -38.78 2.85 -42.36
C SER A 218 -39.76 1.71 -42.68
N LEU A 219 -41.06 1.90 -42.44
CA LEU A 219 -42.09 0.92 -42.81
C LEU A 219 -42.38 0.90 -44.31
N GLY A 220 -42.23 2.04 -45.00
CA GLY A 220 -42.37 2.14 -46.45
C GLY A 220 -41.38 1.25 -47.22
N ASN A 221 -40.19 0.98 -46.65
CA ASN A 221 -39.18 0.11 -47.22
C ASN A 221 -39.59 -1.38 -47.27
N LEU A 222 -40.48 -1.84 -46.37
CA LEU A 222 -41.07 -3.18 -46.44
C LEU A 222 -41.99 -3.34 -47.67
N PHE A 223 -42.52 -2.24 -48.19
CA PHE A 223 -43.50 -2.24 -49.30
C PHE A 223 -42.95 -1.67 -50.62
N LYS A 224 -41.75 -1.07 -50.64
CA LYS A 224 -41.11 -0.49 -51.84
C LYS A 224 -39.58 -0.72 -51.87
N PRO A 225 -39.10 -1.89 -52.33
CA PRO A 225 -37.68 -2.24 -52.37
C PRO A 225 -36.81 -1.39 -53.32
N TRP A 226 -37.42 -0.61 -54.22
CA TRP A 226 -36.73 0.16 -55.26
C TRP A 226 -36.59 1.65 -54.96
N ALA A 227 -37.05 2.12 -53.80
CA ALA A 227 -36.82 3.51 -53.38
C ALA A 227 -35.32 3.71 -53.09
N LYS A 228 -34.69 4.68 -53.75
CA LYS A 228 -33.28 5.04 -53.48
C LYS A 228 -33.17 5.48 -52.02
N ASN A 229 -32.49 4.68 -51.23
CA ASN A 229 -32.27 4.91 -49.81
C ASN A 229 -31.23 6.01 -49.58
N HIS A 230 -31.55 7.01 -48.77
CA HIS A 230 -30.57 7.88 -48.10
C HIS A 230 -29.92 7.14 -46.91
N LYS A 231 -29.34 5.96 -47.19
CA LYS A 231 -28.63 5.14 -46.19
C LYS A 231 -27.14 5.44 -46.28
N PHE A 232 -26.50 5.61 -45.12
CA PHE A 232 -25.06 5.64 -44.99
C PHE A 232 -24.56 4.20 -44.95
N SER A 233 -23.96 3.71 -46.04
CA SER A 233 -23.37 2.38 -46.09
C SER A 233 -21.91 2.44 -45.64
N SER A 234 -21.68 2.20 -44.36
CA SER A 234 -20.38 1.72 -43.89
C SER A 234 -20.36 0.19 -43.98
N GLU A 235 -19.18 -0.43 -44.08
CA GLU A 235 -18.99 -1.88 -44.32
C GLU A 235 -19.74 -2.81 -43.36
N HIS A 236 -20.29 -2.29 -42.24
CA HIS A 236 -20.97 -3.07 -41.20
C HIS A 236 -22.33 -2.54 -40.69
N SER A 237 -22.95 -1.49 -41.25
CA SER A 237 -24.28 -1.05 -40.78
C SER A 237 -25.08 -0.20 -41.78
N ASP A 238 -26.36 -0.55 -41.95
CA ASP A 238 -27.37 0.28 -42.62
C ASP A 238 -27.88 1.35 -41.64
N LEU A 239 -27.30 2.55 -41.68
CA LEU A 239 -27.73 3.69 -40.86
C LEU A 239 -28.44 4.76 -41.70
N SER A 240 -29.43 5.43 -41.12
CA SER A 240 -30.08 6.58 -41.73
C SER A 240 -29.20 7.83 -41.60
N LEU A 241 -29.22 8.73 -42.59
CA LEU A 241 -28.56 10.03 -42.45
C LEU A 241 -29.13 10.90 -41.31
N LYS A 242 -30.35 10.57 -40.84
CA LYS A 242 -31.02 11.22 -39.71
C LYS A 242 -30.64 10.62 -38.36
N THR A 243 -29.83 9.56 -38.31
CA THR A 243 -29.41 8.92 -37.04
C THR A 243 -28.67 9.93 -36.16
N THR A 244 -29.03 9.95 -34.88
CA THR A 244 -28.43 10.82 -33.87
C THR A 244 -27.07 10.28 -33.43
N ILE A 245 -26.06 11.14 -33.37
CA ILE A 245 -24.71 10.85 -32.89
C ILE A 245 -24.57 11.24 -31.42
N ASP A 246 -25.13 12.40 -31.06
CA ASP A 246 -25.06 12.93 -29.71
C ASP A 246 -26.39 13.57 -29.30
N ALA A 247 -26.68 13.53 -28.02
CA ALA A 247 -27.91 14.02 -27.44
C ALA A 247 -27.69 14.58 -26.04
N ILE A 248 -28.30 15.74 -25.78
CA ILE A 248 -28.33 16.37 -24.46
C ILE A 248 -29.70 16.99 -24.22
N HIS A 249 -30.20 16.97 -22.99
CA HIS A 249 -31.45 17.63 -22.63
C HIS A 249 -31.22 18.90 -21.80
N LEU A 250 -32.13 19.85 -21.97
CA LEU A 250 -32.26 21.06 -21.18
C LEU A 250 -33.74 21.26 -20.89
N ASP A 251 -34.12 21.09 -19.63
CA ASP A 251 -35.51 21.22 -19.18
C ASP A 251 -36.43 20.36 -20.08
N ASP A 252 -37.43 20.92 -20.79
CA ASP A 252 -38.33 20.17 -21.70
C ASP A 252 -37.74 19.80 -23.07
N TYR A 253 -36.51 20.22 -23.36
CA TYR A 253 -35.96 20.16 -24.71
C TYR A 253 -34.85 19.13 -24.83
N LEU A 254 -34.93 18.26 -25.85
CA LEU A 254 -33.86 17.36 -26.25
C LEU A 254 -33.15 17.93 -27.49
N ILE A 255 -31.87 18.24 -27.34
CA ILE A 255 -30.99 18.72 -28.41
C ILE A 255 -30.21 17.53 -28.94
N THR A 256 -30.23 17.34 -30.25
CA THR A 256 -29.61 16.19 -30.93
C THR A 256 -28.76 16.65 -32.10
N VAL A 257 -27.65 15.97 -32.36
CA VAL A 257 -26.84 16.14 -33.57
C VAL A 257 -26.89 14.86 -34.39
N THR A 258 -27.03 14.99 -35.70
CA THR A 258 -27.27 13.86 -36.63
C THR A 258 -26.15 13.69 -37.64
N ILE A 259 -26.04 12.50 -38.27
CA ILE A 259 -25.01 12.15 -39.28
C ILE A 259 -24.90 13.18 -40.41
N ASN A 260 -26.02 13.74 -40.86
CA ASN A 260 -26.07 14.79 -41.87
C ASN A 260 -25.85 16.22 -41.33
N LYS A 261 -25.17 16.37 -40.18
CA LYS A 261 -24.75 17.67 -39.61
C LYS A 261 -25.90 18.61 -39.27
N LYS A 262 -27.04 18.06 -38.83
CA LYS A 262 -28.15 18.87 -38.35
C LYS A 262 -28.22 18.85 -36.84
N LEU A 263 -28.30 20.05 -36.26
CA LEU A 263 -28.70 20.26 -34.87
C LEU A 263 -30.22 20.37 -34.82
N ARG A 264 -30.85 19.47 -34.07
CA ARG A 264 -32.31 19.35 -33.94
C ARG A 264 -32.73 19.48 -32.49
N VAL A 265 -33.74 20.28 -32.23
CA VAL A 265 -34.31 20.47 -30.89
C VAL A 265 -35.74 19.96 -30.87
N TRP A 266 -36.01 19.01 -29.98
CA TRP A 266 -37.30 18.37 -29.79
C TRP A 266 -37.89 18.80 -28.45
N SER A 267 -39.19 19.09 -28.39
CA SER A 267 -39.88 19.21 -27.11
C SER A 267 -40.43 17.86 -26.69
N ILE A 268 -40.15 17.47 -25.45
CA ILE A 268 -40.64 16.23 -24.86
C ILE A 268 -42.13 16.33 -24.56
N SER A 269 -42.60 17.45 -24.01
CA SER A 269 -44.02 17.68 -23.76
C SER A 269 -44.88 17.69 -25.03
N ARG A 270 -44.39 18.31 -26.12
CA ARG A 270 -45.10 18.38 -27.42
C ARG A 270 -44.80 17.20 -28.33
N GLN A 271 -43.83 16.36 -27.98
CA GLN A 271 -43.39 15.19 -28.75
C GLN A 271 -43.11 15.51 -30.23
N SER A 272 -42.52 16.68 -30.49
CA SER A 272 -42.35 17.22 -31.84
C SER A 272 -41.06 18.04 -31.99
N LEU A 273 -40.58 18.13 -33.22
CA LEU A 273 -39.42 18.92 -33.61
C LEU A 273 -39.77 20.42 -33.61
N ILE A 274 -38.95 21.22 -32.93
CA ILE A 274 -39.12 22.67 -32.82
C ILE A 274 -38.15 23.43 -33.70
N LEU A 275 -36.88 23.01 -33.68
CA LEU A 275 -35.79 23.70 -34.37
C LEU A 275 -34.95 22.68 -35.14
N GLU A 276 -34.55 23.04 -36.35
CA GLU A 276 -33.53 22.34 -37.13
C GLU A 276 -32.60 23.39 -37.75
N LYS A 277 -31.28 23.29 -37.48
CA LYS A 277 -30.23 24.16 -38.02
C LYS A 277 -29.07 23.31 -38.56
N GLU A 278 -28.34 23.80 -39.56
CA GLU A 278 -27.16 23.12 -40.09
C GLU A 278 -25.94 23.48 -39.24
N LEU A 279 -25.04 22.53 -38.95
CA LEU A 279 -23.86 22.82 -38.13
C LEU A 279 -22.91 23.83 -38.77
N THR A 280 -22.94 23.94 -40.10
CA THR A 280 -22.20 24.95 -40.86
C THR A 280 -22.71 26.37 -40.62
N ASP A 281 -23.93 26.54 -40.12
CA ASP A 281 -24.50 27.85 -39.82
C ASP A 281 -23.84 28.51 -38.59
N PHE A 282 -23.17 27.70 -37.75
CA PHE A 282 -22.56 28.16 -36.50
C PHE A 282 -21.07 28.47 -36.59
N ILE A 283 -20.45 28.29 -37.77
CA ILE A 283 -19.01 28.50 -37.98
C ILE A 283 -18.77 29.56 -39.04
N SER A 284 -17.78 30.43 -38.80
CA SER A 284 -17.33 31.39 -39.79
C SER A 284 -16.75 30.68 -41.02
N SER A 285 -17.19 31.06 -42.21
CA SER A 285 -16.82 30.41 -43.49
C SER A 285 -15.31 30.26 -43.71
N ASN A 286 -14.52 31.22 -43.23
CA ASN A 286 -13.06 31.23 -43.35
C ASN A 286 -12.36 30.08 -42.60
N LYS A 287 -13.01 29.46 -41.62
CA LYS A 287 -12.45 28.36 -40.81
C LYS A 287 -12.82 26.97 -41.34
N ILE A 288 -13.67 26.89 -42.36
CA ILE A 288 -14.06 25.62 -42.98
C ILE A 288 -12.98 25.20 -43.99
N THR A 289 -11.97 24.46 -43.53
CA THR A 289 -10.87 24.00 -44.40
C THR A 289 -11.17 22.66 -45.08
N THR A 290 -11.94 21.78 -44.43
CA THR A 290 -12.42 20.50 -44.98
C THR A 290 -13.87 20.26 -44.58
N ASN A 291 -14.74 20.02 -45.55
CA ASN A 291 -16.16 19.73 -45.31
C ASN A 291 -16.52 18.33 -45.83
N LYS A 292 -16.20 17.28 -45.06
CA LYS A 292 -16.71 15.92 -45.34
C LYS A 292 -18.24 15.96 -45.38
N PRO A 293 -18.94 15.25 -46.27
CA PRO A 293 -20.41 15.36 -46.40
C PRO A 293 -21.16 14.89 -45.14
N TYR A 294 -20.58 13.99 -44.36
CA TYR A 294 -21.21 13.36 -43.20
C TYR A 294 -20.25 13.28 -42.02
N LEU A 295 -20.80 13.20 -40.81
CA LEU A 295 -20.07 12.90 -39.59
C LEU A 295 -19.83 11.39 -39.44
N ASP A 296 -18.92 11.00 -38.55
CA ASP A 296 -18.74 9.59 -38.18
C ASP A 296 -20.06 9.06 -37.57
N PRO A 297 -20.56 7.89 -37.99
CA PRO A 297 -21.79 7.33 -37.46
C PRO A 297 -21.68 6.81 -36.02
N ASN A 298 -20.48 6.62 -35.48
CA ASN A 298 -20.32 6.18 -34.10
C ASN A 298 -20.70 7.32 -33.15
N PRO A 299 -21.49 7.06 -32.08
CA PRO A 299 -21.80 8.06 -31.08
C PRO A 299 -20.52 8.65 -30.47
N THR A 300 -20.39 9.97 -30.58
CA THR A 300 -19.26 10.75 -30.05
C THR A 300 -19.81 12.01 -29.44
N LYS A 301 -19.18 12.50 -28.37
CA LYS A 301 -19.63 13.72 -27.72
C LYS A 301 -19.31 14.96 -28.55
N LEU A 302 -20.34 15.72 -28.87
CA LEU A 302 -20.30 16.96 -29.65
C LEU A 302 -20.98 18.13 -28.94
N LEU A 303 -21.84 17.87 -27.96
CA LEU A 303 -22.63 18.86 -27.23
C LEU A 303 -22.29 18.82 -25.73
N GLU A 304 -22.26 19.99 -25.10
CA GLU A 304 -22.21 20.15 -23.64
C GLU A 304 -22.98 21.40 -23.24
N ILE A 305 -23.70 21.35 -22.13
CA ILE A 305 -24.47 22.48 -21.59
C ILE A 305 -23.87 22.91 -20.26
N LEU A 306 -23.79 24.24 -20.06
CA LEU A 306 -23.37 24.85 -18.81
C LEU A 306 -24.39 25.91 -18.39
N LYS A 307 -24.96 25.76 -17.19
CA LYS A 307 -25.80 26.79 -16.54
C LYS A 307 -24.91 27.62 -15.59
N VAL A 308 -24.93 28.94 -15.72
CA VAL A 308 -24.14 29.87 -14.90
C VAL A 308 -25.06 30.96 -14.36
N GLU A 309 -24.97 31.26 -13.06
CA GLU A 309 -25.68 32.37 -12.47
C GLU A 309 -24.78 33.63 -12.46
N ILE A 310 -25.20 34.67 -13.18
CA ILE A 310 -24.49 35.95 -13.29
C ILE A 310 -25.43 37.05 -12.81
N ASN A 311 -25.05 37.81 -11.79
CA ASN A 311 -25.86 38.91 -11.22
C ASN A 311 -27.30 38.51 -10.84
N GLY A 312 -27.51 37.26 -10.42
CA GLY A 312 -28.83 36.72 -10.06
C GLY A 312 -29.71 36.30 -11.25
N GLN A 313 -29.18 36.34 -12.47
CA GLN A 313 -29.82 35.77 -13.67
C GLN A 313 -29.10 34.49 -14.09
N GLN A 314 -29.85 33.44 -14.39
CA GLN A 314 -29.28 32.20 -14.94
C GLN A 314 -29.11 32.32 -16.45
N HIS A 315 -27.86 32.21 -16.91
CA HIS A 315 -27.48 32.08 -18.31
C HIS A 315 -27.18 30.62 -18.63
N THR A 316 -27.63 30.15 -19.79
CA THR A 316 -27.36 28.79 -20.26
C THR A 316 -26.51 28.85 -21.51
N TYR A 317 -25.33 28.24 -21.47
CA TYR A 317 -24.41 28.15 -22.60
C TYR A 317 -24.42 26.74 -23.18
N LEU A 318 -24.40 26.67 -24.52
CA LEU A 318 -24.24 25.44 -25.29
C LEU A 318 -22.88 25.46 -25.98
N SER A 319 -22.02 24.55 -25.58
CA SER A 319 -20.73 24.30 -26.23
C SER A 319 -20.90 23.22 -27.29
N ILE A 320 -20.54 23.52 -28.52
CA ILE A 320 -20.59 22.60 -29.67
C ILE A 320 -19.18 22.38 -30.19
N PHE A 321 -18.76 21.12 -30.32
CA PHE A 321 -17.58 20.74 -31.09
C PHE A 321 -17.95 20.54 -32.55
N LEU A 322 -17.33 21.32 -33.43
CA LEU A 322 -17.55 21.33 -34.86
C LEU A 322 -16.33 20.68 -35.55
N PRO A 323 -16.45 19.43 -36.06
CA PRO A 323 -15.31 18.69 -36.61
C PRO A 323 -14.98 19.11 -38.06
N PHE A 324 -14.78 20.41 -38.27
CA PHE A 324 -14.28 20.99 -39.52
C PHE A 324 -12.79 21.31 -39.38
N GLY A 325 -11.98 20.87 -40.34
CA GLY A 325 -10.52 21.03 -40.26
C GLY A 325 -9.94 20.29 -39.05
N ASN A 326 -9.20 21.03 -38.20
CA ASN A 326 -8.64 20.52 -36.95
C ASN A 326 -9.66 20.47 -35.80
N GLY A 327 -10.88 20.98 -36.01
CA GLY A 327 -11.93 21.09 -35.00
C GLY A 327 -12.07 22.50 -34.42
N VAL A 328 -13.29 22.94 -34.20
CA VAL A 328 -13.62 24.25 -33.61
C VAL A 328 -14.64 24.08 -32.50
N PHE A 329 -14.39 24.67 -31.35
CA PHE A 329 -15.38 24.79 -30.28
C PHE A 329 -16.14 26.10 -30.44
N LYS A 330 -17.47 26.02 -30.55
CA LYS A 330 -18.37 27.17 -30.59
C LYS A 330 -19.16 27.23 -29.29
N ILE A 331 -19.20 28.39 -28.64
CA ILE A 331 -20.08 28.63 -27.49
C ILE A 331 -21.25 29.49 -27.94
N LEU A 332 -22.45 29.02 -27.65
CA LEU A 332 -23.73 29.67 -27.97
C LEU A 332 -24.50 29.93 -26.67
N GLU A 333 -25.40 30.90 -26.67
CA GLU A 333 -26.33 31.13 -25.56
C GLU A 333 -27.71 30.57 -25.90
N ILE A 334 -28.28 29.79 -24.99
CA ILE A 334 -29.64 29.27 -25.14
C ILE A 334 -30.59 30.20 -24.40
N GLN A 335 -31.61 30.66 -25.10
CA GLN A 335 -32.77 31.32 -24.53
C GLN A 335 -33.97 30.40 -24.68
N SER A 336 -34.34 29.73 -23.59
CA SER A 336 -35.46 28.79 -23.55
C SER A 336 -36.57 29.32 -22.66
N ASN A 337 -37.76 29.50 -23.23
CA ASN A 337 -39.01 29.73 -22.50
C ASN A 337 -39.89 28.47 -22.59
N LEU A 338 -41.02 28.45 -21.89
CA LEU A 338 -41.99 27.33 -21.94
C LEU A 338 -42.56 27.06 -23.35
N THR A 339 -42.46 28.02 -24.27
CA THR A 339 -43.08 27.93 -25.60
C THR A 339 -42.13 28.05 -26.79
N SER A 340 -40.95 28.62 -26.58
CA SER A 340 -39.94 28.91 -27.61
C SER A 340 -38.55 28.47 -27.15
N PHE A 341 -37.76 27.98 -28.11
CA PHE A 341 -36.37 27.63 -27.90
C PHE A 341 -35.53 28.35 -28.96
N GLU A 342 -34.67 29.26 -28.53
CA GLU A 342 -33.79 30.01 -29.41
C GLU A 342 -32.33 29.74 -29.06
N VAL A 343 -31.54 29.52 -30.11
CA VAL A 343 -30.08 29.39 -30.02
C VAL A 343 -29.48 30.69 -30.52
N GLY A 344 -29.03 31.53 -29.59
CA GLY A 344 -28.38 32.82 -29.83
C GLY A 344 -26.89 32.64 -30.12
N ASP A 345 -26.43 33.24 -31.22
CA ASP A 345 -25.00 33.27 -31.56
C ASP A 345 -24.31 34.45 -30.88
N LEU A 346 -23.29 34.15 -30.06
CA LEU A 346 -22.45 35.15 -29.38
C LEU A 346 -21.41 35.80 -30.32
N GLY A 347 -21.33 35.34 -31.57
CA GLY A 347 -20.47 35.86 -32.63
C GLY A 347 -19.15 35.11 -32.79
N ALA A 348 -18.33 35.57 -33.74
CA ALA A 348 -17.07 34.90 -34.13
C ALA A 348 -15.99 34.90 -33.04
N LYS A 349 -16.11 35.77 -32.02
CA LYS A 349 -15.19 35.81 -30.87
C LYS A 349 -15.30 34.58 -29.97
N PHE A 350 -16.43 33.86 -30.04
CA PHE A 350 -16.68 32.63 -29.28
C PHE A 350 -16.48 31.37 -30.13
N GLU A 351 -15.62 31.47 -31.15
CA GLU A 351 -15.13 30.36 -31.98
C GLU A 351 -13.67 30.06 -31.67
N PHE A 352 -13.43 28.99 -30.92
CA PHE A 352 -12.10 28.60 -30.43
C PHE A 352 -11.56 27.44 -31.27
N GLU A 353 -10.47 27.67 -31.98
CA GLU A 353 -9.80 26.61 -32.75
C GLU A 353 -9.17 25.59 -31.79
N ALA A 354 -9.37 24.31 -32.09
CA ALA A 354 -8.76 23.23 -31.34
C ALA A 354 -7.24 23.25 -31.51
N ASN A 355 -6.51 23.17 -30.40
CA ASN A 355 -5.06 23.06 -30.42
C ASN A 355 -4.63 21.60 -30.37
N LEU A 356 -4.56 20.95 -31.53
CA LEU A 356 -4.16 19.55 -31.61
C LEU A 356 -2.72 19.36 -31.09
N PRO A 357 -2.44 18.30 -30.31
CA PRO A 357 -1.12 18.08 -29.71
C PRO A 357 0.03 17.98 -30.72
N ASP A 358 -0.23 17.34 -31.87
CA ASP A 358 0.69 17.26 -32.99
C ASP A 358 -0.07 17.36 -34.32
N SER A 359 0.68 17.50 -35.41
CA SER A 359 0.11 17.57 -36.77
C SER A 359 0.12 16.22 -37.51
N THR A 360 0.78 15.21 -36.96
CA THR A 360 1.00 13.91 -37.61
C THR A 360 -0.04 12.87 -37.20
N THR A 361 -0.55 12.97 -35.98
CA THR A 361 -1.45 11.98 -35.39
C THR A 361 -2.91 12.42 -35.58
N ILE A 362 -3.79 11.45 -35.83
CA ILE A 362 -5.23 11.72 -35.90
C ILE A 362 -5.77 11.73 -34.46
N TRP A 363 -6.15 12.91 -33.99
CA TRP A 363 -6.75 13.13 -32.68
C TRP A 363 -8.27 13.23 -32.78
N LEU A 364 -8.97 12.49 -31.92
CA LEU A 364 -10.43 12.52 -31.78
C LEU A 364 -10.80 13.07 -30.40
N VAL A 365 -11.93 13.78 -30.32
CA VAL A 365 -12.51 14.18 -29.05
C VAL A 365 -13.19 12.95 -28.44
N ALA A 366 -12.66 12.47 -27.32
CA ALA A 366 -13.28 11.38 -26.56
C ALA A 366 -14.40 11.93 -25.64
N ASP A 367 -14.11 13.04 -24.95
CA ASP A 367 -15.07 13.74 -24.08
C ASP A 367 -14.62 15.19 -23.90
N PHE A 368 -15.55 16.08 -23.53
CA PHE A 368 -15.25 17.44 -23.11
C PHE A 368 -16.29 17.97 -22.14
N LYS A 369 -15.90 18.88 -21.25
CA LYS A 369 -16.77 19.47 -20.21
C LYS A 369 -16.53 20.97 -20.09
N SER A 370 -17.62 21.73 -20.01
CA SER A 370 -17.58 23.18 -19.77
C SER A 370 -17.88 23.44 -18.29
N ILE A 371 -17.10 24.29 -17.63
CA ILE A 371 -17.34 24.69 -16.24
C ILE A 371 -17.16 26.19 -16.06
N ALA A 372 -17.82 26.75 -15.04
CA ALA A 372 -17.60 28.10 -14.55
C ALA A 372 -17.27 27.98 -13.05
N PRO A 373 -15.98 27.99 -12.65
CA PRO A 373 -15.60 27.70 -11.27
C PRO A 373 -16.11 28.75 -10.26
N SER A 374 -16.38 29.97 -10.72
CA SER A 374 -17.01 31.05 -9.95
C SER A 374 -17.73 32.01 -10.89
N ALA A 375 -18.83 32.63 -10.42
CA ALA A 375 -19.55 33.66 -11.17
C ALA A 375 -18.69 34.89 -11.51
N LYS A 376 -17.55 35.07 -10.82
CA LYS A 376 -16.57 36.12 -11.10
C LYS A 376 -15.44 35.68 -12.02
N GLU A 377 -15.22 34.37 -12.16
CA GLU A 377 -14.13 33.75 -12.91
C GLU A 377 -14.51 33.48 -14.37
N ASN A 378 -13.49 33.03 -15.11
CA ASN A 378 -13.51 32.74 -16.52
C ASN A 378 -14.24 31.42 -16.83
N LEU A 379 -14.78 31.30 -18.04
CA LEU A 379 -15.29 30.01 -18.53
C LEU A 379 -14.12 29.08 -18.82
N GLU A 380 -14.22 27.83 -18.41
CA GLU A 380 -13.21 26.81 -18.72
C GLU A 380 -13.83 25.66 -19.52
N LEU A 381 -13.10 25.20 -20.53
CA LEU A 381 -13.44 24.04 -21.33
C LEU A 381 -12.34 22.99 -21.22
N TRP A 382 -12.67 21.84 -20.65
CA TRP A 382 -11.78 20.69 -20.52
C TRP A 382 -12.03 19.72 -21.67
N VAL A 383 -10.97 19.31 -22.36
CA VAL A 383 -11.05 18.44 -23.53
C VAL A 383 -10.13 17.24 -23.35
N LEU A 384 -10.70 16.04 -23.54
CA LEU A 384 -9.97 14.78 -23.59
C LEU A 384 -9.78 14.36 -25.05
N TRP A 385 -8.55 14.48 -25.53
CA TRP A 385 -8.12 14.03 -26.84
C TRP A 385 -7.63 12.59 -26.78
N LYS A 386 -7.93 11.82 -27.83
CA LYS A 386 -7.54 10.42 -27.94
C LYS A 386 -7.08 10.06 -29.33
N SER A 387 -6.04 9.23 -29.40
CA SER A 387 -5.61 8.53 -30.60
C SER A 387 -5.22 7.10 -30.23
N ASN A 388 -6.10 6.14 -30.54
CA ASN A 388 -6.00 4.76 -30.06
C ASN A 388 -5.85 4.72 -28.52
N THR A 389 -4.72 4.20 -28.02
CA THR A 389 -4.40 4.13 -26.58
C THR A 389 -3.69 5.38 -26.05
N SER A 390 -3.27 6.30 -26.93
CA SER A 390 -2.68 7.57 -26.52
C SER A 390 -3.75 8.60 -26.22
N SER A 391 -3.51 9.43 -25.22
CA SER A 391 -4.46 10.47 -24.81
C SER A 391 -3.77 11.68 -24.21
N ILE A 392 -4.38 12.83 -24.43
CA ILE A 392 -3.92 14.13 -23.94
C ILE A 392 -5.13 14.89 -23.42
N ILE A 393 -4.95 15.62 -22.33
CA ILE A 393 -5.99 16.47 -21.76
C ILE A 393 -5.53 17.90 -21.87
N GLN A 394 -6.44 18.76 -22.31
CA GLN A 394 -6.21 20.19 -22.42
C GLN A 394 -7.32 20.95 -21.72
N ASN A 395 -6.98 22.14 -21.25
CA ASN A 395 -7.90 23.09 -20.64
C ASN A 395 -7.82 24.40 -21.43
N LEU A 396 -8.95 24.87 -21.92
CA LEU A 396 -9.10 26.16 -22.56
C LEU A 396 -9.75 27.12 -21.55
N LYS A 397 -9.03 28.16 -21.14
CA LYS A 397 -9.58 29.24 -20.32
C LYS A 397 -10.02 30.38 -21.21
N ILE A 398 -11.22 30.91 -20.96
CA ILE A 398 -11.85 31.96 -21.74
C ILE A 398 -12.20 33.12 -20.80
N ASP A 399 -11.52 34.24 -20.96
CA ASP A 399 -11.77 35.46 -20.19
C ASP A 399 -13.08 36.13 -20.59
N LYS A 400 -13.53 37.08 -19.77
CA LYS A 400 -14.73 37.90 -20.04
C LYS A 400 -14.69 38.65 -21.37
N ASP A 401 -13.49 39.04 -21.82
CA ASP A 401 -13.28 39.75 -23.08
C ASP A 401 -13.21 38.79 -24.30
N ALA A 402 -13.47 37.49 -24.07
CA ALA A 402 -13.30 36.40 -25.03
C ALA A 402 -11.84 36.17 -25.49
N SER A 403 -10.85 36.73 -24.79
CA SER A 403 -9.47 36.24 -24.88
C SER A 403 -9.40 34.83 -24.33
N PHE A 404 -8.54 33.99 -24.92
CA PHE A 404 -8.45 32.60 -24.52
C PHE A 404 -7.01 32.10 -24.52
N GLN A 405 -6.76 31.12 -23.66
CA GLN A 405 -5.47 30.44 -23.58
C GLN A 405 -5.67 28.95 -23.37
N TRP A 406 -4.92 28.15 -24.14
CA TRP A 406 -4.84 26.71 -23.98
C TRP A 406 -3.74 26.34 -22.97
N PHE A 407 -4.07 25.38 -22.11
CA PHE A 407 -3.15 24.74 -21.16
C PHE A 407 -3.16 23.23 -21.39
N GLU A 408 -2.01 22.61 -21.14
CA GLU A 408 -1.87 21.15 -21.23
C GLU A 408 -1.79 20.53 -19.82
N VAL A 409 -2.17 19.26 -19.74
CA VAL A 409 -2.02 18.44 -18.53
C VAL A 409 -0.82 17.51 -18.70
N ALA A 410 0.18 17.63 -17.84
CA ALA A 410 1.36 16.78 -17.86
C ALA A 410 0.96 15.34 -17.49
N LYS A 411 1.49 14.36 -18.22
CA LYS A 411 1.39 12.95 -17.85
C LYS A 411 2.51 12.62 -16.87
N SER A 412 2.19 12.10 -15.69
CA SER A 412 3.24 11.60 -14.80
C SER A 412 3.80 10.28 -15.34
N SER A 413 5.12 10.22 -15.50
CA SER A 413 5.85 9.03 -15.91
C SER A 413 6.94 8.73 -14.88
N ILE A 414 6.95 7.49 -14.37
CA ILE A 414 7.97 7.03 -13.44
C ILE A 414 8.96 6.18 -14.22
N GLU A 415 10.19 6.68 -14.37
CA GLU A 415 11.32 5.88 -14.85
C GLU A 415 12.10 5.33 -13.67
N LEU A 416 11.92 4.05 -13.38
CA LEU A 416 12.66 3.36 -12.32
C LEU A 416 14.08 3.03 -12.78
N GLN A 417 15.04 3.25 -11.87
CA GLN A 417 16.45 2.91 -12.05
C GLN A 417 16.89 1.92 -10.97
N LYS A 418 18.05 1.29 -11.18
CA LYS A 418 18.66 0.44 -10.16
C LYS A 418 19.01 1.25 -8.91
N PHE A 419 18.83 0.66 -7.74
CA PHE A 419 19.22 1.27 -6.47
C PHE A 419 20.74 1.31 -6.29
N THR A 420 21.42 0.27 -6.75
CA THR A 420 22.87 0.11 -6.63
C THR A 420 23.41 -0.71 -7.81
N ASP A 421 24.72 -0.62 -8.06
CA ASP A 421 25.38 -1.47 -9.06
C ASP A 421 25.32 -2.97 -8.73
N SER A 422 25.19 -3.31 -7.44
CA SER A 422 25.08 -4.69 -6.98
C SER A 422 23.70 -5.31 -7.23
N GLU A 423 22.67 -4.51 -7.53
CA GLU A 423 21.32 -5.02 -7.81
C GLU A 423 21.33 -5.80 -9.13
N THR A 424 20.94 -7.07 -9.08
CA THR A 424 20.84 -7.92 -10.27
C THR A 424 19.70 -7.44 -11.18
N TRP A 425 19.71 -7.84 -12.46
CA TRP A 425 18.59 -7.50 -13.35
C TRP A 425 17.27 -8.12 -12.87
N SER A 426 17.30 -9.34 -12.34
CA SER A 426 16.11 -9.96 -11.76
C SER A 426 15.58 -9.17 -10.57
N GLU A 427 16.41 -8.74 -9.62
CA GLU A 427 15.98 -7.90 -8.49
C GLU A 427 15.34 -6.58 -8.97
N PHE A 428 15.99 -5.89 -9.92
CA PHE A 428 15.48 -4.65 -10.50
C PHE A 428 14.10 -4.83 -11.15
N TYR A 429 13.94 -5.84 -12.01
CA TYR A 429 12.68 -6.07 -12.71
C TYR A 429 11.58 -6.62 -11.80
N LEU A 430 11.92 -7.44 -10.81
CA LEU A 430 10.98 -7.86 -9.78
C LEU A 430 10.45 -6.66 -9.00
N ARG A 431 11.33 -5.75 -8.57
CA ARG A 431 10.93 -4.50 -7.92
C ARG A 431 10.03 -3.66 -8.83
N LYS A 432 10.40 -3.54 -10.10
CA LYS A 432 9.64 -2.77 -11.08
C LYS A 432 8.25 -3.34 -11.35
N ILE A 433 8.12 -4.66 -11.47
CA ILE A 433 6.88 -5.34 -11.87
C ILE A 433 5.97 -5.55 -10.67
N PHE A 434 6.52 -6.07 -9.57
CA PHE A 434 5.75 -6.45 -8.39
C PHE A 434 5.72 -5.36 -7.34
N ASP A 435 6.86 -4.74 -7.00
CA ASP A 435 6.90 -3.90 -5.80
C ASP A 435 6.54 -2.41 -6.05
N ALA A 436 6.57 -1.96 -7.31
CA ALA A 436 6.42 -0.54 -7.68
C ALA A 436 4.99 -0.06 -7.95
N GLY A 437 4.03 -0.98 -8.03
CA GLY A 437 2.62 -0.72 -8.31
C GLY A 437 2.36 -0.27 -9.75
N LEU A 438 3.17 -0.72 -10.71
CA LEU A 438 3.03 -0.36 -12.13
C LEU A 438 2.01 -1.24 -12.87
N TYR A 439 1.92 -2.52 -12.51
CA TYR A 439 1.08 -3.52 -13.16
C TYR A 439 0.19 -4.22 -12.14
N SER A 440 -0.98 -4.69 -12.56
CA SER A 440 -1.82 -5.57 -11.75
C SER A 440 -1.44 -7.04 -11.97
N ASN A 441 -1.78 -7.91 -11.00
CA ASN A 441 -1.62 -9.37 -11.14
C ASN A 441 -2.20 -9.90 -12.47
N GLU A 442 -3.38 -9.42 -12.86
CA GLU A 442 -4.06 -9.81 -14.11
C GLU A 442 -3.22 -9.49 -15.36
N ILE A 443 -2.52 -8.35 -15.36
CA ILE A 443 -1.62 -7.95 -16.45
C ILE A 443 -0.40 -8.86 -16.48
N VAL A 444 0.18 -9.15 -15.32
CA VAL A 444 1.37 -10.02 -15.20
C VAL A 444 1.04 -11.44 -15.65
N GLU A 445 -0.08 -12.00 -15.22
CA GLU A 445 -0.56 -13.33 -15.63
C GLU A 445 -0.84 -13.41 -17.14
N THR A 446 -1.54 -12.41 -17.69
CA THR A 446 -1.83 -12.36 -19.14
C THR A 446 -0.52 -12.25 -19.93
N ALA A 447 0.38 -11.36 -19.53
CA ALA A 447 1.68 -11.20 -20.18
C ALA A 447 2.53 -12.47 -20.08
N LEU A 448 2.48 -13.20 -18.95
CA LEU A 448 3.21 -14.45 -18.74
C LEU A 448 2.71 -15.54 -19.68
N SER A 449 1.39 -15.72 -19.78
CA SER A 449 0.80 -16.72 -20.69
C SER A 449 1.19 -16.51 -22.15
N ILE A 450 1.22 -15.25 -22.61
CA ILE A 450 1.64 -14.89 -23.97
C ILE A 450 3.15 -15.03 -24.12
N TYR A 451 3.91 -14.69 -23.08
CA TYR A 451 5.35 -14.84 -23.09
C TYR A 451 5.75 -16.32 -23.26
N GLU A 452 5.11 -17.22 -22.52
CA GLU A 452 5.32 -18.68 -22.62
C GLU A 452 4.97 -19.18 -24.03
N GLN A 453 3.82 -18.79 -24.59
CA GLN A 453 3.42 -19.23 -25.92
C GLN A 453 4.39 -18.84 -27.05
N HIS A 454 5.06 -17.69 -26.92
CA HIS A 454 5.87 -17.12 -28.02
C HIS A 454 7.37 -17.17 -27.80
N PHE A 455 7.85 -17.28 -26.56
CA PHE A 455 9.26 -17.13 -26.22
C PHE A 455 9.87 -18.30 -25.46
N THR A 456 9.07 -19.27 -24.98
CA THR A 456 9.60 -20.54 -24.46
C THR A 456 9.43 -21.67 -25.48
N ASN A 457 10.38 -22.61 -25.50
CA ASN A 457 10.36 -23.75 -26.41
C ASN A 457 9.39 -24.86 -25.96
N ASP A 458 8.11 -24.56 -25.72
CA ASP A 458 7.11 -25.53 -25.26
C ASP A 458 6.20 -26.05 -26.40
N GLN A 459 6.80 -26.58 -27.48
CA GLN A 459 6.09 -27.49 -28.38
C GLN A 459 6.11 -28.96 -27.90
N LEU A 460 6.74 -29.29 -26.77
CA LEU A 460 7.04 -30.70 -26.44
C LEU A 460 6.56 -31.30 -25.10
N ASN A 461 6.00 -30.57 -24.13
CA ASN A 461 5.54 -31.22 -22.88
C ASN A 461 4.22 -30.62 -22.36
N LYS A 462 3.08 -31.08 -22.89
CA LYS A 462 1.75 -30.79 -22.33
C LYS A 462 1.19 -31.88 -21.39
N ASP A 463 1.89 -33.01 -21.23
CA ASP A 463 1.28 -34.20 -20.58
C ASP A 463 1.91 -34.62 -19.24
N GLY A 464 2.67 -33.77 -18.52
CA GLY A 464 3.34 -34.23 -17.28
C GLY A 464 3.57 -33.25 -16.12
N ASP A 465 3.87 -31.98 -16.38
CA ASP A 465 4.38 -31.05 -15.34
C ASP A 465 3.40 -29.92 -14.92
N GLU A 466 2.22 -29.82 -15.52
CA GLU A 466 1.23 -28.76 -15.20
C GLU A 466 0.82 -28.78 -13.70
N ASN A 467 0.74 -29.96 -13.08
CA ASN A 467 0.32 -30.10 -11.68
C ASN A 467 1.36 -29.63 -10.63
N LEU A 468 2.63 -29.39 -11.00
CA LEU A 468 3.67 -28.92 -10.06
C LEU A 468 3.90 -27.41 -10.10
N LEU A 469 3.44 -26.74 -11.16
CA LEU A 469 3.58 -25.29 -11.33
C LEU A 469 2.40 -24.53 -10.72
N ASP A 470 1.22 -25.14 -10.60
CA ASP A 470 0.03 -24.47 -10.03
C ASP A 470 0.21 -24.02 -8.57
N ASP A 471 1.01 -24.75 -7.78
CA ASP A 471 1.30 -24.42 -6.37
C ASP A 471 2.29 -23.24 -6.19
N LEU A 472 2.91 -22.74 -7.26
CA LEU A 472 3.88 -21.63 -7.19
C LEU A 472 3.21 -20.27 -7.23
N SER A 473 3.84 -19.28 -6.58
CA SER A 473 3.37 -17.90 -6.64
C SER A 473 3.57 -17.28 -8.02
N ILE A 474 2.82 -16.21 -8.34
CA ILE A 474 2.95 -15.51 -9.63
C ILE A 474 4.39 -15.01 -9.82
N ARG A 475 5.01 -14.47 -8.76
CA ARG A 475 6.41 -14.03 -8.76
C ARG A 475 7.37 -15.18 -9.06
N GLU A 476 7.20 -16.33 -8.43
CA GLU A 476 8.04 -17.51 -8.67
C GLU A 476 7.88 -18.07 -10.09
N LYS A 477 6.64 -18.11 -10.60
CA LYS A 477 6.34 -18.51 -11.98
C LYS A 477 7.09 -17.61 -12.97
N VAL A 478 6.99 -16.29 -12.82
CA VAL A 478 7.70 -15.33 -13.68
C VAL A 478 9.22 -15.54 -13.65
N VAL A 479 9.82 -15.70 -12.47
CA VAL A 479 11.28 -15.91 -12.34
C VAL A 479 11.72 -17.21 -13.02
N LYS A 480 10.98 -18.31 -12.80
CA LYS A 480 11.30 -19.61 -13.41
C LYS A 480 11.15 -19.57 -14.92
N THR A 481 10.06 -19.00 -15.44
CA THR A 481 9.78 -18.91 -16.87
C THR A 481 10.83 -18.06 -17.59
N ILE A 482 11.18 -16.88 -17.05
CA ILE A 482 12.19 -16.00 -17.67
C ILE A 482 13.59 -16.65 -17.64
N GLY A 483 13.89 -17.44 -16.61
CA GLY A 483 15.17 -18.15 -16.46
C GLY A 483 15.30 -19.45 -17.26
N LYS A 484 14.19 -20.04 -17.73
CA LYS A 484 14.12 -21.43 -18.25
C LYS A 484 15.07 -21.72 -19.42
N ASP A 485 15.24 -20.76 -20.34
CA ASP A 485 16.00 -20.93 -21.59
C ASP A 485 17.36 -20.17 -21.60
N ILE A 486 17.84 -19.69 -20.45
CA ILE A 486 19.08 -18.91 -20.36
C ILE A 486 20.25 -19.80 -19.96
N VAL A 487 21.24 -19.91 -20.84
CA VAL A 487 22.50 -20.60 -20.56
C VAL A 487 23.40 -19.73 -19.69
N ILE A 488 23.97 -20.30 -18.62
CA ILE A 488 24.95 -19.64 -17.76
C ILE A 488 26.29 -19.56 -18.51
N ASP A 489 26.53 -18.44 -19.19
CA ASP A 489 27.76 -18.12 -19.90
C ASP A 489 28.23 -16.67 -19.61
N LYS A 490 29.26 -16.18 -20.33
CA LYS A 490 29.75 -14.80 -20.16
C LYS A 490 28.72 -13.72 -20.51
N ASN A 491 27.71 -14.06 -21.30
CA ASN A 491 26.65 -13.15 -21.75
C ASN A 491 25.36 -13.35 -20.93
N TYR A 492 25.40 -14.13 -19.84
CA TYR A 492 24.26 -14.45 -19.00
C TYR A 492 23.47 -13.19 -18.59
N ASP A 493 24.16 -12.17 -18.05
CA ASP A 493 23.51 -10.94 -17.57
C ASP A 493 22.84 -10.13 -18.69
N GLU A 494 23.45 -10.07 -19.88
CA GLU A 494 22.86 -9.37 -21.02
C GLU A 494 21.65 -10.11 -21.59
N ASN A 495 21.72 -11.44 -21.66
CA ASN A 495 20.62 -12.27 -22.12
C ASN A 495 19.45 -12.22 -21.14
N LEU A 496 19.73 -12.28 -19.84
CA LEU A 496 18.74 -12.12 -18.77
C LEU A 496 18.08 -10.74 -18.83
N LYS A 497 18.85 -9.67 -18.99
CA LYS A 497 18.33 -8.31 -19.19
C LYS A 497 17.36 -8.24 -20.38
N LYS A 498 17.72 -8.84 -21.53
CA LYS A 498 16.87 -8.83 -22.73
C LYS A 498 15.54 -9.55 -22.51
N GLN A 499 15.54 -10.69 -21.80
CA GLN A 499 14.30 -11.42 -21.52
C GLN A 499 13.38 -10.64 -20.57
N TRP A 500 13.93 -10.07 -19.51
CA TRP A 500 13.16 -9.19 -18.63
C TRP A 500 12.63 -7.94 -19.35
N GLN A 501 13.41 -7.34 -20.25
CA GLN A 501 12.96 -6.20 -21.07
C GLN A 501 11.77 -6.57 -21.97
N ARG A 502 11.77 -7.76 -22.57
CA ARG A 502 10.65 -8.26 -23.38
C ARG A 502 9.41 -8.44 -22.53
N PHE A 503 9.54 -9.09 -21.37
CA PHE A 503 8.43 -9.30 -20.44
C PHE A 503 7.85 -7.96 -19.94
N ASP A 504 8.70 -7.03 -19.48
CA ASP A 504 8.29 -5.67 -19.10
C ASP A 504 7.59 -4.92 -20.25
N THR A 505 8.00 -5.14 -21.50
CA THR A 505 7.34 -4.53 -22.67
C THR A 505 5.94 -5.10 -22.89
N LEU A 506 5.75 -6.41 -22.74
CA LEU A 506 4.41 -7.02 -22.80
C LEU A 506 3.50 -6.46 -21.71
N CYS A 507 3.98 -6.39 -20.47
CA CYS A 507 3.22 -5.79 -19.36
C CYS A 507 2.83 -4.34 -19.68
N LYS A 508 3.74 -3.53 -20.26
CA LYS A 508 3.44 -2.14 -20.66
C LYS A 508 2.35 -2.04 -21.72
N GLU A 509 2.31 -2.93 -22.71
CA GLU A 509 1.28 -2.88 -23.75
C GLU A 509 -0.11 -3.18 -23.17
N PHE A 510 -0.23 -4.17 -22.29
CA PHE A 510 -1.49 -4.44 -21.57
C PHE A 510 -1.85 -3.30 -20.61
N GLN A 511 -0.86 -2.71 -19.94
CA GLN A 511 -1.06 -1.53 -19.09
C GLN A 511 -1.59 -0.34 -19.90
N LYS A 512 -1.08 -0.10 -21.12
CA LYS A 512 -1.60 0.95 -22.02
C LYS A 512 -3.05 0.71 -22.44
N GLN A 513 -3.44 -0.55 -22.69
CA GLN A 513 -4.83 -0.89 -23.01
C GLN A 513 -5.74 -0.66 -21.79
N SER A 514 -5.29 -1.06 -20.60
CA SER A 514 -5.99 -0.82 -19.32
C SER A 514 -6.15 0.67 -19.00
N ASP A 515 -5.18 1.50 -19.37
CA ASP A 515 -5.13 2.95 -19.09
C ASP A 515 -5.77 3.81 -20.17
N GLU A 516 -6.33 3.20 -21.22
CA GLU A 516 -7.05 3.93 -22.26
C GLU A 516 -8.21 4.71 -21.64
N PRO A 517 -8.24 6.06 -21.76
CA PRO A 517 -9.31 6.85 -21.18
C PRO A 517 -10.57 6.80 -22.04
N LEU A 518 -11.70 6.89 -21.35
CA LEU A 518 -13.04 6.80 -21.91
C LEU A 518 -13.79 8.11 -21.74
N LYS A 519 -13.89 8.62 -20.51
CA LYS A 519 -14.67 9.82 -20.16
C LYS A 519 -14.01 10.72 -19.14
N LEU A 520 -14.46 11.97 -19.10
CA LEU A 520 -14.00 13.01 -18.19
C LEU A 520 -15.13 13.43 -17.24
N TYR A 521 -14.88 13.31 -15.94
CA TYR A 521 -15.79 13.70 -14.88
C TYR A 521 -15.21 14.88 -14.10
N ILE A 522 -16.00 15.94 -13.91
CA ILE A 522 -15.61 17.11 -13.11
C ILE A 522 -16.66 17.31 -12.03
N ASN A 523 -16.21 17.37 -10.78
CA ASN A 523 -17.01 17.83 -9.66
C ASN A 523 -16.55 19.23 -9.24
N VAL A 524 -17.41 20.22 -9.51
CA VAL A 524 -17.09 21.64 -9.26
C VAL A 524 -16.91 21.91 -7.76
N ASP A 525 -17.80 21.37 -6.91
CA ASP A 525 -17.81 21.61 -5.46
C ASP A 525 -16.51 21.17 -4.78
N THR A 526 -15.99 20.00 -5.17
CA THR A 526 -14.74 19.44 -4.63
C THR A 526 -13.52 19.80 -5.46
N SER A 527 -13.70 20.49 -6.59
CA SER A 527 -12.67 20.75 -7.61
C SER A 527 -11.91 19.48 -8.05
N LEU A 528 -12.60 18.34 -8.05
CA LEU A 528 -12.03 17.05 -8.40
C LEU A 528 -12.28 16.76 -9.89
N ILE A 529 -11.21 16.49 -10.63
CA ILE A 529 -11.28 16.08 -12.04
C ILE A 529 -10.78 14.65 -12.15
N LEU A 530 -11.65 13.74 -12.58
CA LEU A 530 -11.36 12.34 -12.80
C LEU A 530 -11.47 11.99 -14.28
N VAL A 531 -10.57 11.13 -14.73
CA VAL A 531 -10.64 10.50 -16.03
C VAL A 531 -10.94 9.03 -15.79
N ILE A 532 -12.03 8.54 -16.37
CA ILE A 532 -12.42 7.15 -16.29
C ILE A 532 -11.64 6.40 -17.37
N ASN A 533 -10.76 5.48 -16.97
CA ASN A 533 -10.05 4.61 -17.89
C ASN A 533 -10.75 3.25 -17.99
N ARG A 534 -10.28 2.40 -18.92
CA ARG A 534 -10.85 1.06 -19.11
C ARG A 534 -10.81 0.17 -17.85
N ASN A 535 -9.80 0.28 -17.00
CA ASN A 535 -9.73 -0.52 -15.77
C ASN A 535 -9.67 0.30 -14.47
N ASP A 536 -9.13 1.51 -14.50
CA ASP A 536 -8.88 2.33 -13.30
C ASP A 536 -9.27 3.79 -13.58
N TYR A 537 -8.80 4.71 -12.74
CA TYR A 537 -9.03 6.13 -12.90
C TYR A 537 -7.71 6.87 -13.10
N SER A 538 -7.77 8.08 -13.62
CA SER A 538 -6.70 9.05 -13.46
C SER A 538 -7.24 10.31 -12.80
N LEU A 539 -6.50 10.82 -11.82
CA LEU A 539 -6.74 12.14 -11.27
C LEU A 539 -6.08 13.18 -12.18
N VAL A 540 -6.80 14.27 -12.46
CA VAL A 540 -6.21 15.52 -12.93
C VAL A 540 -6.24 16.53 -11.79
N ARG A 541 -5.06 17.00 -11.38
CA ARG A 541 -4.91 17.96 -10.27
C ARG A 541 -4.00 19.11 -10.65
N LYS A 542 -4.04 20.20 -9.90
CA LYS A 542 -3.04 21.27 -10.02
C LYS A 542 -1.66 20.71 -9.68
N THR A 543 -0.65 21.14 -10.42
CA THR A 543 0.76 20.80 -10.12
C THR A 543 1.20 21.45 -8.82
N SER A 544 2.13 20.82 -8.09
CA SER A 544 2.89 21.51 -7.05
C SER A 544 3.79 22.59 -7.67
N ASN A 545 4.34 23.50 -6.87
CA ASN A 545 5.27 24.52 -7.36
C ASN A 545 6.51 23.90 -8.04
N MET A 546 7.02 22.78 -7.52
CA MET A 546 8.17 22.07 -8.09
C MET A 546 7.82 21.34 -9.38
N GLU A 547 6.64 20.72 -9.46
CA GLU A 547 6.15 20.11 -10.71
C GLU A 547 5.91 21.15 -11.79
N LEU A 548 5.33 22.30 -11.42
CA LEU A 548 5.13 23.42 -12.33
C LEU A 548 6.46 23.87 -12.93
N LEU A 549 7.49 24.05 -12.09
CA LEU A 549 8.83 24.41 -12.54
C LEU A 549 9.44 23.37 -13.47
N SER A 550 9.40 22.09 -13.07
CA SER A 550 10.01 20.99 -13.82
C SER A 550 9.35 20.77 -15.19
N ASN A 551 8.01 20.82 -15.25
CA ASN A 551 7.25 20.57 -16.48
C ASN A 551 7.40 21.72 -17.48
N ASN A 552 7.64 22.95 -17.02
CA ASN A 552 7.65 24.14 -17.87
C ASN A 552 9.06 24.72 -18.13
N LYS A 553 10.14 24.10 -17.63
CA LYS A 553 11.51 24.61 -17.81
C LYS A 553 11.93 24.87 -19.26
N HIS A 554 11.39 24.10 -20.21
CA HIS A 554 11.70 24.21 -21.64
C HIS A 554 10.96 25.36 -22.37
N LEU A 555 10.04 26.06 -21.70
CA LEU A 555 9.23 27.10 -22.34
C LEU A 555 10.05 28.37 -22.55
N LYS A 556 9.89 28.99 -23.74
CA LYS A 556 10.45 30.33 -23.99
C LYS A 556 9.75 31.35 -23.10
N ILE A 557 10.53 32.12 -22.34
CA ILE A 557 10.07 33.07 -21.31
C ILE A 557 9.07 34.11 -21.84
N SER A 558 9.14 34.45 -23.13
CA SER A 558 8.23 35.38 -23.80
C SER A 558 6.77 34.91 -23.88
N SER A 559 6.49 33.63 -23.61
CA SER A 559 5.15 33.02 -23.67
C SER A 559 4.37 33.13 -22.36
N ILE A 560 4.95 33.80 -21.35
CA ILE A 560 4.60 33.62 -19.94
C ILE A 560 4.42 35.01 -19.28
N GLU A 561 3.28 35.66 -19.54
CA GLU A 561 2.96 36.99 -19.00
C GLU A 561 2.56 36.95 -17.51
N GLU A 562 2.15 35.79 -16.96
CA GLU A 562 1.64 35.67 -15.57
C GLU A 562 2.65 35.15 -14.52
N PHE A 563 3.92 34.89 -14.88
CA PHE A 563 4.89 34.25 -13.95
C PHE A 563 6.18 35.04 -13.75
N ASP A 564 6.12 36.37 -13.71
CA ASP A 564 7.31 37.22 -13.55
C ASP A 564 8.20 36.81 -12.36
N ASP A 565 7.60 36.41 -11.24
CA ASP A 565 8.33 36.00 -10.02
C ASP A 565 9.08 34.65 -10.15
N ILE A 566 8.76 33.83 -11.16
CA ILE A 566 9.28 32.46 -11.31
C ILE A 566 10.19 32.31 -12.55
N LYS A 567 10.29 33.35 -13.40
CA LYS A 567 11.08 33.32 -14.65
C LYS A 567 12.55 32.92 -14.43
N GLU A 568 13.19 33.46 -13.40
CA GLU A 568 14.58 33.14 -13.07
C GLU A 568 14.75 31.67 -12.67
N HIS A 569 13.81 31.13 -11.88
CA HIS A 569 13.80 29.72 -11.46
C HIS A 569 13.64 28.77 -12.65
N LEU A 570 12.74 29.08 -13.59
CA LEU A 570 12.56 28.29 -14.82
C LEU A 570 13.83 28.30 -15.67
N ARG A 571 14.40 29.49 -15.89
CA ARG A 571 15.65 29.65 -16.66
C ARG A 571 16.78 28.85 -16.02
N PHE A 572 16.95 28.96 -14.70
CA PHE A 572 17.98 28.24 -13.95
C PHE A 572 17.84 26.72 -14.09
N LEU A 573 16.62 26.18 -13.93
CA LEU A 573 16.38 24.75 -14.05
C LEU A 573 16.53 24.22 -15.48
N ASP A 574 16.20 25.00 -16.50
CA ASP A 574 16.41 24.62 -17.91
C ASP A 574 17.91 24.44 -18.20
N ILE A 575 18.71 25.42 -17.80
CA ILE A 575 20.17 25.42 -17.99
C ILE A 575 20.80 24.17 -17.36
N ILE A 576 20.50 23.90 -16.09
CA ILE A 576 21.09 22.76 -15.38
C ILE A 576 20.58 21.44 -15.95
N SER A 577 19.29 21.34 -16.29
CA SER A 577 18.72 20.13 -16.85
C SER A 577 19.31 19.81 -18.23
N ASN A 578 19.57 20.83 -19.06
CA ASN A 578 20.23 20.67 -20.36
C ASN A 578 21.69 20.24 -20.20
N PHE A 579 22.41 20.78 -19.21
CA PHE A 579 23.75 20.30 -18.89
C PHE A 579 23.74 18.83 -18.44
N ARG A 580 22.85 18.43 -17.51
CA ARG A 580 22.69 17.02 -17.10
C ARG A 580 22.44 16.11 -18.31
N LYS A 581 21.54 16.49 -19.22
CA LYS A 581 21.21 15.69 -20.42
C LYS A 581 22.41 15.48 -21.35
N SER A 582 23.43 16.33 -21.27
CA SER A 582 24.66 16.16 -22.03
C SER A 582 25.59 15.06 -21.49
N ILE A 583 25.34 14.57 -20.28
CA ILE A 583 26.09 13.50 -19.62
C ILE A 583 25.42 12.15 -19.88
N SER A 584 26.20 11.11 -20.20
CA SER A 584 25.67 9.77 -20.44
C SER A 584 24.99 9.16 -19.21
N SER A 585 23.94 8.35 -19.42
CA SER A 585 23.20 7.69 -18.34
C SER A 585 24.06 6.84 -17.42
N ASP A 586 25.07 6.15 -17.95
CA ASP A 586 25.94 5.27 -17.16
C ASP A 586 26.81 6.08 -16.19
N VAL A 587 27.33 7.22 -16.65
CA VAL A 587 28.06 8.17 -15.79
C VAL A 587 27.16 8.73 -14.70
N LEU A 588 25.93 9.15 -15.05
CA LEU A 588 24.97 9.66 -14.07
C LEU A 588 24.59 8.62 -13.01
N ASN A 589 24.46 7.35 -13.40
CA ASN A 589 24.19 6.26 -12.46
C ASN A 589 25.36 6.03 -11.50
N ASN A 590 26.60 6.07 -12.00
CA ASN A 590 27.79 5.99 -11.14
C ASN A 590 27.83 7.14 -10.12
N VAL A 591 27.50 8.37 -10.54
CA VAL A 591 27.42 9.54 -9.67
C VAL A 591 26.32 9.37 -8.63
N ARG A 592 25.11 8.92 -9.02
CA ARG A 592 24.04 8.61 -8.06
C ARG A 592 24.50 7.62 -7.01
N ASN A 593 25.13 6.52 -7.42
CA ASN A 593 25.61 5.49 -6.48
C ASN A 593 26.68 6.03 -5.52
N ALA A 594 27.58 6.89 -6.01
CA ALA A 594 28.58 7.53 -5.18
C ALA A 594 27.95 8.50 -4.17
N LEU A 595 26.93 9.26 -4.58
CA LEU A 595 26.17 10.16 -3.69
C LEU A 595 25.36 9.37 -2.64
N VAL A 596 24.70 8.27 -3.03
CA VAL A 596 24.01 7.37 -2.09
C VAL A 596 24.99 6.88 -1.02
N ARG A 597 26.19 6.42 -1.43
CA ARG A 597 27.23 5.96 -0.49
C ARG A 597 27.70 7.08 0.43
N LEU A 598 27.88 8.30 -0.09
CA LEU A 598 28.27 9.46 0.71
C LEU A 598 27.23 9.75 1.81
N VAL A 599 25.96 9.85 1.43
CA VAL A 599 24.88 10.21 2.33
C VAL A 599 24.62 9.13 3.39
N ASN A 600 24.80 7.86 3.02
CA ASN A 600 24.62 6.71 3.91
C ASN A 600 25.81 6.42 4.84
N THR A 601 26.88 7.20 4.75
CA THR A 601 28.06 7.01 5.59
C THR A 601 27.83 7.61 6.98
N THR A 602 27.64 6.76 8.00
CA THR A 602 27.33 7.16 9.38
C THR A 602 28.47 7.88 10.12
N GLN A 603 29.69 7.88 9.58
CA GLN A 603 30.83 8.61 10.15
C GLN A 603 31.62 9.26 9.01
N PRO A 604 31.37 10.53 8.70
CA PRO A 604 32.19 11.24 7.72
C PRO A 604 33.61 11.33 8.27
N THR A 605 34.53 10.59 7.66
CA THR A 605 35.96 10.66 7.99
C THR A 605 36.60 11.95 7.47
N ARG A 606 35.88 12.66 6.59
CA ARG A 606 36.30 13.87 5.88
C ARG A 606 35.15 14.87 5.79
N PRO A 607 35.43 16.17 5.61
CA PRO A 607 34.44 17.18 5.27
C PRO A 607 33.59 16.76 4.05
N LYS A 608 32.35 17.25 3.99
CA LYS A 608 31.42 16.93 2.90
C LYS A 608 31.96 17.43 1.56
N ASN A 609 32.55 18.63 1.53
CA ASN A 609 33.18 19.22 0.34
C ASN A 609 34.30 18.34 -0.24
N GLU A 610 35.22 17.84 0.59
CA GLU A 610 36.31 16.96 0.13
C GLU A 610 35.77 15.64 -0.43
N SER A 611 34.69 15.13 0.15
CA SER A 611 34.06 13.90 -0.31
C SER A 611 33.40 14.08 -1.68
N LEU A 612 32.81 15.25 -1.95
CA LEU A 612 32.26 15.61 -3.25
C LEU A 612 33.37 15.76 -4.31
N ALA A 613 34.51 16.38 -3.97
CA ALA A 613 35.64 16.48 -4.88
C ALA A 613 36.14 15.09 -5.33
N LEU A 614 36.17 14.10 -4.44
CA LEU A 614 36.53 12.72 -4.78
C LEU A 614 35.49 12.05 -5.69
N ILE A 615 34.21 12.35 -5.51
CA ILE A 615 33.15 11.88 -6.42
C ILE A 615 33.35 12.49 -7.80
N TYR A 616 33.67 13.78 -7.89
CA TYR A 616 34.00 14.43 -9.15
C TYR A 616 35.19 13.75 -9.84
N GLU A 617 36.32 13.59 -9.13
CA GLU A 617 37.54 12.98 -9.66
C GLU A 617 37.32 11.54 -10.17
N SER A 618 36.55 10.74 -9.43
CA SER A 618 36.32 9.33 -9.76
C SER A 618 35.24 9.11 -10.83
N SER A 619 34.21 9.96 -10.85
CA SER A 619 32.97 9.68 -11.60
C SER A 619 32.68 10.66 -12.73
N LEU A 620 33.15 11.91 -12.65
CA LEU A 620 32.81 12.97 -13.63
C LEU A 620 34.01 13.50 -14.41
N ASN A 621 35.23 13.45 -13.85
CA ASN A 621 36.42 14.00 -14.48
C ASN A 621 36.64 13.40 -15.88
N ASN A 622 36.79 14.26 -16.89
CA ASN A 622 36.90 13.90 -18.32
C ASN A 622 35.71 13.08 -18.88
N LYS A 623 34.51 13.15 -18.28
CA LYS A 623 33.30 12.43 -18.73
C LYS A 623 32.22 13.32 -19.36
N PHE A 624 32.47 14.61 -19.51
CA PHE A 624 31.57 15.56 -20.14
C PHE A 624 32.34 16.51 -21.06
N ASN A 625 31.65 17.11 -22.04
CA ASN A 625 32.27 17.98 -23.03
C ASN A 625 32.64 19.34 -22.41
N PRO A 626 33.90 19.80 -22.49
CA PRO A 626 34.30 21.10 -21.95
C PRO A 626 33.54 22.29 -22.55
N THR A 627 33.04 22.19 -23.80
CA THR A 627 32.23 23.27 -24.40
C THR A 627 30.88 23.44 -23.72
N ASN A 628 30.30 22.34 -23.23
CA ASN A 628 29.03 22.40 -22.50
C ASN A 628 29.25 22.98 -21.10
N LEU A 629 30.41 22.73 -20.50
CA LEU A 629 30.80 23.35 -19.24
C LEU A 629 30.99 24.86 -19.40
N SER A 630 31.71 25.31 -20.44
CA SER A 630 31.89 26.75 -20.66
C SER A 630 30.55 27.45 -20.91
N SER A 631 29.67 26.83 -21.69
CA SER A 631 28.30 27.33 -21.91
C SER A 631 27.50 27.41 -20.61
N LEU A 632 27.58 26.39 -19.75
CA LEU A 632 26.94 26.39 -18.43
C LEU A 632 27.42 27.56 -17.58
N VAL A 633 28.74 27.75 -17.49
CA VAL A 633 29.34 28.83 -16.67
C VAL A 633 28.97 30.21 -17.22
N GLU A 634 29.02 30.41 -18.54
CA GLU A 634 28.61 31.67 -19.18
C GLU A 634 27.15 32.01 -18.92
N GLU A 635 26.24 31.04 -19.03
CA GLU A 635 24.82 31.25 -18.79
C GLU A 635 24.52 31.49 -17.31
N LEU A 636 25.18 30.77 -16.40
CA LEU A 636 25.04 30.96 -14.96
C LEU A 636 25.59 32.32 -14.49
N ALA A 637 26.65 32.83 -15.12
CA ALA A 637 27.21 34.14 -14.80
C ALA A 637 26.24 35.31 -15.07
N THR A 638 25.16 35.08 -15.81
CA THR A 638 24.13 36.10 -16.07
C THR A 638 23.11 36.28 -14.94
N PHE A 639 23.14 35.44 -13.90
CA PHE A 639 22.25 35.57 -12.75
C PHE A 639 22.88 36.44 -11.67
N ASP A 640 22.09 37.37 -11.12
CA ASP A 640 22.55 38.27 -10.05
C ASP A 640 22.87 37.50 -8.74
N ASN A 641 22.05 36.49 -8.39
CA ASN A 641 22.26 35.70 -7.18
C ASN A 641 21.72 34.26 -7.31
N ILE A 642 22.57 33.36 -7.78
CA ILE A 642 22.26 31.92 -7.90
C ILE A 642 21.92 31.29 -6.53
N PHE A 643 22.63 31.69 -5.47
CA PHE A 643 22.42 31.13 -4.14
C PHE A 643 21.02 31.40 -3.60
N LYS A 644 20.44 32.56 -3.90
CA LYS A 644 19.06 32.89 -3.55
C LYS A 644 18.09 31.92 -4.26
N ILE A 645 18.26 31.71 -5.57
CA ILE A 645 17.44 30.78 -6.36
C ILE A 645 17.51 29.36 -5.78
N ILE A 646 18.73 28.88 -5.46
CA ILE A 646 18.90 27.55 -4.85
C ILE A 646 18.19 27.48 -3.49
N LYS A 647 18.34 28.49 -2.62
CA LYS A 647 17.66 28.53 -1.31
C LYS A 647 16.14 28.55 -1.45
N ASP A 648 15.60 29.29 -2.40
CA ASP A 648 14.17 29.36 -2.67
C ASP A 648 13.63 27.99 -3.15
N LEU A 649 14.37 27.28 -4.02
CA LEU A 649 14.03 25.91 -4.42
C LEU A 649 14.05 24.92 -3.25
N LEU A 650 15.04 25.02 -2.34
CA LEU A 650 15.13 24.16 -1.15
C LEU A 650 13.99 24.44 -0.15
N ASN A 651 13.59 25.70 0.00
CA ASN A 651 12.47 26.08 0.86
C ASN A 651 11.15 25.48 0.34
N LEU A 652 10.93 25.47 -0.98
CA LEU A 652 9.77 24.84 -1.60
C LEU A 652 9.70 23.32 -1.36
N GLN A 653 10.84 22.65 -1.24
CA GLN A 653 10.90 21.20 -0.96
C GLN A 653 10.78 20.85 0.53
N SER A 654 11.09 21.80 1.42
CA SER A 654 11.07 21.56 2.87
C SER A 654 9.66 21.55 3.45
N GLY A 655 8.70 22.20 2.78
CA GLY A 655 7.33 22.36 3.26
C GLY A 655 7.21 23.31 4.45
N SER A 656 5.99 23.62 4.86
CA SER A 656 5.72 24.45 6.04
C SER A 656 4.57 23.87 6.85
N ASN A 657 4.72 23.69 8.17
CA ASN A 657 3.64 23.16 9.00
C ASN A 657 2.49 24.17 9.11
N ASP A 658 1.26 23.71 8.85
CA ASP A 658 0.04 24.48 9.08
C ASP A 658 -0.95 23.64 9.90
N ASP A 659 -1.17 24.05 11.15
CA ASP A 659 -2.04 23.37 12.12
C ASP A 659 -3.53 23.65 11.87
N SER A 660 -3.90 24.52 10.93
CA SER A 660 -5.29 24.95 10.69
C SER A 660 -6.14 23.97 9.86
N LEU A 661 -5.62 22.79 9.56
CA LEU A 661 -6.21 21.82 8.64
C LEU A 661 -7.38 21.02 9.24
N ILE A 662 -8.42 20.80 8.43
CA ILE A 662 -9.64 20.08 8.84
C ILE A 662 -9.39 18.57 8.79
N LYS A 663 -9.63 17.91 9.94
CA LYS A 663 -9.53 16.46 10.09
C LYS A 663 -10.67 15.73 9.36
N GLY A 664 -10.39 14.55 8.82
CA GLY A 664 -11.38 13.71 8.13
C GLY A 664 -10.83 12.35 7.76
N LYS A 665 -11.59 11.28 7.94
CA LYS A 665 -11.07 9.93 7.70
C LYS A 665 -11.05 9.61 6.20
N LEU A 666 -9.89 9.25 5.67
CA LEU A 666 -9.72 8.89 4.27
C LEU A 666 -10.26 7.49 3.97
N THR A 667 -10.82 7.29 2.79
CA THR A 667 -11.08 5.96 2.24
C THR A 667 -9.81 5.37 1.62
N LYS A 668 -9.82 4.09 1.22
CA LYS A 668 -8.74 3.50 0.42
C LYS A 668 -8.46 4.31 -0.87
N PHE A 669 -9.52 4.76 -1.54
CA PHE A 669 -9.40 5.64 -2.71
C PHE A 669 -8.71 6.98 -2.39
N GLY A 670 -9.09 7.61 -1.27
CA GLY A 670 -8.44 8.84 -0.79
C GLY A 670 -6.97 8.64 -0.45
N VAL A 671 -6.62 7.54 0.22
CA VAL A 671 -5.24 7.15 0.53
C VAL A 671 -4.43 6.93 -0.75
N SER A 672 -4.97 6.18 -1.72
CA SER A 672 -4.36 5.96 -3.04
C SER A 672 -4.00 7.28 -3.73
N LEU A 673 -4.92 8.26 -3.67
CA LEU A 673 -4.74 9.59 -4.24
C LEU A 673 -3.58 10.36 -3.62
N VAL A 674 -3.50 10.34 -2.28
CA VAL A 674 -2.44 11.01 -1.51
C VAL A 674 -1.09 10.37 -1.82
N LEU A 675 -1.00 9.04 -1.76
CA LEU A 675 0.26 8.32 -1.97
C LEU A 675 0.78 8.47 -3.40
N LYS A 676 -0.10 8.38 -4.40
CA LYS A 676 0.31 8.59 -5.79
C LYS A 676 0.80 10.00 -6.03
N THR A 677 0.09 10.99 -5.49
CA THR A 677 0.49 12.39 -5.61
C THR A 677 1.80 12.68 -4.90
N LEU A 678 1.98 12.13 -3.70
CA LEU A 678 3.23 12.19 -2.96
C LEU A 678 4.38 11.58 -3.77
N LYS A 679 4.19 10.39 -4.34
CA LYS A 679 5.21 9.73 -5.18
C LYS A 679 5.60 10.60 -6.39
N ASP A 680 4.63 11.19 -7.08
CA ASP A 680 4.88 12.05 -8.24
C ASP A 680 5.64 13.34 -7.83
N ILE A 681 5.29 13.97 -6.72
CA ILE A 681 6.01 15.14 -6.18
C ILE A 681 7.45 14.78 -5.76
N LEU A 682 7.62 13.64 -5.08
CA LEU A 682 8.94 13.19 -4.61
C LEU A 682 9.90 12.89 -5.77
N VAL A 683 9.41 12.27 -6.85
CA VAL A 683 10.24 12.01 -8.05
C VAL A 683 10.76 13.32 -8.64
N VAL A 684 9.90 14.34 -8.76
CA VAL A 684 10.32 15.65 -9.27
C VAL A 684 11.32 16.32 -8.32
N ASN A 685 11.07 16.28 -7.01
CA ASN A 685 11.99 16.86 -6.03
C ASN A 685 13.36 16.17 -6.04
N GLN A 686 13.39 14.83 -6.12
CA GLN A 686 14.62 14.05 -6.24
C GLN A 686 15.40 14.38 -7.51
N GLU A 687 14.73 14.54 -8.65
CA GLU A 687 15.40 14.94 -9.90
C GLU A 687 16.05 16.32 -9.78
N ILE A 688 15.35 17.29 -9.19
CA ILE A 688 15.87 18.65 -9.00
C ILE A 688 17.03 18.65 -7.99
N LEU A 689 16.95 17.90 -6.89
CA LEU A 689 18.07 17.75 -5.96
C LEU A 689 19.29 17.11 -6.64
N PHE A 690 19.07 16.13 -7.51
CA PHE A 690 20.15 15.51 -8.25
C PHE A 690 20.79 16.49 -9.26
N ASP A 691 19.99 17.32 -9.93
CA ASP A 691 20.46 18.40 -10.80
C ASP A 691 21.34 19.40 -10.02
N LEU A 692 20.89 19.81 -8.83
CA LEU A 692 21.65 20.68 -7.93
C LEU A 692 22.94 20.01 -7.46
N LEU A 693 22.93 18.73 -7.10
CA LEU A 693 24.13 18.01 -6.69
C LEU A 693 25.17 17.88 -7.82
N ILE A 694 24.72 17.67 -9.06
CA ILE A 694 25.62 17.68 -10.23
C ILE A 694 26.27 19.06 -10.38
N LEU A 695 25.49 20.14 -10.25
CA LEU A 695 26.01 21.50 -10.29
C LEU A 695 27.09 21.71 -9.22
N LEU A 696 26.80 21.29 -7.98
CA LEU A 696 27.74 21.41 -6.85
C LEU A 696 29.02 20.56 -7.01
N LEU A 697 28.96 19.47 -7.77
CA LEU A 697 30.12 18.63 -8.07
C LEU A 697 31.02 19.22 -9.16
N VAL A 698 30.44 19.96 -10.10
CA VAL A 698 31.11 20.40 -11.32
C VAL A 698 31.67 21.83 -11.20
N LEU A 699 31.05 22.68 -10.38
CA LEU A 699 31.47 24.05 -10.18
C LEU A 699 32.31 24.22 -8.91
N GLU A 700 33.30 25.10 -9.01
CA GLU A 700 34.08 25.58 -7.88
C GLU A 700 33.39 26.82 -7.30
N PHE A 701 33.19 26.86 -5.98
CA PHE A 701 32.53 27.98 -5.30
C PHE A 701 33.54 28.76 -4.45
N ASP A 702 33.63 30.07 -4.68
CA ASP A 702 34.55 30.95 -3.95
C ASP A 702 34.24 31.00 -2.44
N ASN A 703 32.97 30.88 -2.05
CA ASN A 703 32.52 30.94 -0.67
C ASN A 703 32.23 29.55 -0.10
N ALA A 704 33.23 28.96 0.57
CA ALA A 704 33.12 27.63 1.18
C ALA A 704 32.04 27.55 2.29
N GLU A 705 31.78 28.63 3.03
CA GLU A 705 30.76 28.63 4.09
C GLU A 705 29.34 28.55 3.53
N GLU A 706 29.07 29.27 2.44
CA GLU A 706 27.77 29.20 1.76
C GLU A 706 27.54 27.83 1.14
N LEU A 707 28.58 27.22 0.54
CA LEU A 707 28.52 25.86 0.01
C LEU A 707 28.18 24.83 1.10
N GLU A 708 28.87 24.89 2.26
CA GLU A 708 28.57 24.00 3.39
C GLU A 708 27.15 24.23 3.93
N SER A 709 26.66 25.48 3.93
CA SER A 709 25.28 25.78 4.32
C SER A 709 24.26 25.09 3.40
N LEU A 710 24.49 25.06 2.08
CA LEU A 710 23.62 24.36 1.13
C LEU A 710 23.69 22.84 1.31
N LEU A 711 24.90 22.29 1.45
CA LEU A 711 25.11 20.84 1.63
C LEU A 711 24.55 20.31 2.96
N SER A 712 24.46 21.17 3.97
CA SER A 712 23.79 20.84 5.23
C SER A 712 22.29 20.58 5.07
N VAL A 713 21.66 21.09 4.01
CA VAL A 713 20.23 20.92 3.70
C VAL A 713 20.01 19.88 2.59
N ILE A 714 20.78 19.96 1.49
CA ILE A 714 20.60 19.10 0.31
C ILE A 714 20.85 17.63 0.63
N LEU A 715 21.93 17.30 1.34
CA LEU A 715 22.29 15.90 1.59
C LEU A 715 21.28 15.20 2.51
N PRO A 716 20.80 15.80 3.63
CA PRO A 716 19.72 15.21 4.41
C PRO A 716 18.41 15.06 3.64
N LEU A 717 17.99 16.04 2.83
CA LEU A 717 16.79 15.91 1.99
C LEU A 717 16.93 14.78 0.96
N TYR A 718 18.11 14.64 0.36
CA TYR A 718 18.39 13.53 -0.54
C TYR A 718 18.29 12.18 0.20
N GLN A 719 18.78 12.10 1.44
CA GLN A 719 18.67 10.91 2.29
C GLN A 719 17.22 10.55 2.63
N THR A 720 16.41 11.53 3.06
CA THR A 720 15.02 11.31 3.46
C THR A 720 14.18 10.86 2.27
N TYR A 721 14.43 11.42 1.09
CA TYR A 721 13.78 10.99 -0.14
C TYR A 721 14.17 9.57 -0.59
N GLN A 722 15.41 9.12 -0.34
CA GLN A 722 15.76 7.72 -0.55
C GLN A 722 15.06 6.80 0.47
N ALA A 723 14.99 7.21 1.73
CA ALA A 723 14.34 6.44 2.78
C ALA A 723 12.83 6.25 2.52
N ILE A 724 12.10 7.31 2.16
CA ILE A 724 10.68 7.19 1.78
C ILE A 724 10.50 6.34 0.52
N GLU A 725 11.40 6.44 -0.46
CA GLU A 725 11.34 5.60 -1.67
C GLU A 725 11.46 4.11 -1.32
N THR A 726 12.41 3.74 -0.44
CA THR A 726 12.51 2.36 0.05
C THR A 726 11.25 1.90 0.79
N THR A 727 10.60 2.81 1.51
CA THR A 727 9.35 2.54 2.23
C THR A 727 8.18 2.22 1.29
N PHE A 728 8.14 2.82 0.09
CA PHE A 728 7.08 2.55 -0.90
C PHE A 728 7.13 1.14 -1.48
N TYR A 729 8.28 0.47 -1.46
CA TYR A 729 8.44 -0.88 -2.01
C TYR A 729 8.21 -2.00 -0.99
N ILE A 730 7.93 -1.66 0.28
CA ILE A 730 7.57 -2.64 1.31
C ILE A 730 6.05 -2.70 1.40
N ASN A 731 5.47 -3.85 1.06
CA ASN A 731 4.03 -4.03 0.92
C ASN A 731 3.49 -5.13 1.82
N PHE A 732 2.23 -4.99 2.22
CA PHE A 732 1.54 -5.94 3.08
C PHE A 732 0.29 -6.50 2.40
N ASN A 733 -0.02 -7.76 2.68
CA ASN A 733 -1.20 -8.42 2.15
C ASN A 733 -2.47 -7.80 2.74
N THR A 734 -3.48 -7.57 1.90
CA THR A 734 -4.76 -6.94 2.32
C THR A 734 -5.50 -7.70 3.41
N THR A 735 -5.38 -9.03 3.45
CA THR A 735 -6.15 -9.89 4.34
C THR A 735 -5.38 -10.30 5.57
N THR A 736 -4.13 -10.74 5.40
CA THR A 736 -3.30 -11.22 6.52
C THR A 736 -2.56 -10.09 7.22
N ASN A 737 -2.42 -8.93 6.57
CA ASN A 737 -1.58 -7.81 7.00
C ASN A 737 -0.11 -8.23 7.29
N LYS A 738 0.32 -9.33 6.66
CA LYS A 738 1.71 -9.80 6.67
C LYS A 738 2.46 -9.27 5.46
N LEU A 739 3.78 -9.27 5.53
CA LEU A 739 4.63 -8.88 4.40
C LEU A 739 4.24 -9.69 3.15
N GLU A 740 3.91 -8.98 2.07
CA GLU A 740 3.52 -9.56 0.78
C GLU A 740 4.70 -9.43 -0.18
N LEU A 741 5.16 -10.56 -0.71
CA LEU A 741 6.26 -10.61 -1.66
C LEU A 741 5.84 -11.25 -2.98
N ASP A 742 4.70 -11.93 -3.04
CA ASP A 742 4.37 -12.83 -4.14
C ASP A 742 3.44 -12.20 -5.18
N GLU A 743 2.70 -11.16 -4.79
CA GLU A 743 1.76 -10.43 -5.61
C GLU A 743 2.23 -9.01 -5.97
N THR A 744 1.61 -8.42 -6.99
CA THR A 744 1.84 -7.00 -7.33
C THR A 744 1.34 -6.09 -6.21
N SER A 745 2.15 -5.12 -5.85
CA SER A 745 1.92 -4.17 -4.77
C SER A 745 0.70 -3.30 -5.01
N VAL A 746 -0.09 -3.14 -3.96
CA VAL A 746 -1.20 -2.20 -3.89
C VAL A 746 -0.78 -1.10 -2.93
N LEU A 747 -0.60 0.13 -3.43
CA LEU A 747 -0.01 1.25 -2.67
C LEU A 747 -0.73 1.49 -1.33
N GLU A 748 -2.04 1.27 -1.30
CA GLU A 748 -2.93 1.39 -0.15
C GLU A 748 -2.52 0.45 1.01
N ASN A 749 -1.72 -0.59 0.76
CA ASN A 749 -1.22 -1.50 1.80
C ASN A 749 0.30 -1.46 1.92
N SER A 750 0.96 -0.40 1.43
CA SER A 750 2.39 -0.19 1.62
C SER A 750 2.72 0.18 3.07
N LEU A 751 4.00 0.04 3.45
CA LEU A 751 4.51 0.50 4.72
C LEU A 751 4.30 2.02 4.92
N VAL A 752 4.42 2.80 3.85
CA VAL A 752 4.13 4.25 3.89
C VAL A 752 2.71 4.49 4.38
N THR A 753 1.73 3.74 3.90
CA THR A 753 0.35 3.86 4.35
C THR A 753 0.22 3.60 5.84
N LYS A 754 0.81 2.51 6.34
CA LYS A 754 0.75 2.16 7.78
C LYS A 754 1.37 3.25 8.65
N ILE A 755 2.49 3.83 8.21
CA ILE A 755 3.13 4.92 8.94
C ILE A 755 2.28 6.21 8.92
N LEU A 756 1.67 6.54 7.78
CA LEU A 756 0.77 7.70 7.69
C LEU A 756 -0.52 7.51 8.49
N GLU A 757 -1.10 6.30 8.51
CA GLU A 757 -2.27 5.97 9.34
C GLU A 757 -1.98 6.09 10.83
N LEU A 758 -0.76 5.71 11.27
CA LEU A 758 -0.32 5.87 12.65
C LEU A 758 -0.09 7.34 13.02
N LYS A 759 0.48 8.13 12.11
CA LYS A 759 0.76 9.56 12.33
C LYS A 759 -0.51 10.42 12.26
N PHE A 760 -1.43 10.06 11.38
CA PHE A 760 -2.66 10.81 11.09
C PHE A 760 -3.91 9.93 11.24
N PRO A 761 -4.24 9.45 12.45
CA PRO A 761 -5.34 8.51 12.68
C PRO A 761 -6.73 9.11 12.37
N ASP A 762 -6.88 10.43 12.57
CA ASP A 762 -8.09 11.18 12.23
C ASP A 762 -8.16 11.56 10.73
N GLY A 763 -7.10 11.29 9.97
CA GLY A 763 -6.92 11.63 8.56
C GLY A 763 -7.00 13.13 8.24
N PHE A 764 -7.28 13.43 6.97
CA PHE A 764 -7.46 14.77 6.43
C PHE A 764 -8.69 14.85 5.50
N LEU A 765 -9.43 15.95 5.55
CA LEU A 765 -10.54 16.18 4.62
C LEU A 765 -10.03 16.52 3.21
N LEU A 766 -10.03 15.51 2.34
CA LEU A 766 -9.46 15.64 1.00
C LEU A 766 -10.44 16.23 -0.01
N THR A 767 -10.00 17.24 -0.74
CA THR A 767 -10.63 17.82 -1.93
C THR A 767 -9.57 18.01 -3.01
N GLY A 768 -9.97 18.31 -4.26
CA GLY A 768 -9.05 18.58 -5.35
C GLY A 768 -8.11 19.76 -5.08
N ASN A 769 -8.55 20.76 -4.30
CA ASN A 769 -7.72 21.91 -3.93
C ASN A 769 -6.83 21.67 -2.70
N THR A 770 -7.30 20.86 -1.74
CA THR A 770 -6.58 20.66 -0.49
C THR A 770 -5.53 19.54 -0.54
N LEU A 771 -5.52 18.71 -1.59
CA LEU A 771 -4.57 17.60 -1.76
C LEU A 771 -3.09 18.04 -1.70
N ASN A 772 -2.70 19.04 -2.50
CA ASN A 772 -1.31 19.54 -2.49
C ASN A 772 -0.97 20.23 -1.17
N GLN A 773 -1.94 20.90 -0.54
CA GLN A 773 -1.75 21.55 0.75
C GLN A 773 -1.44 20.51 1.83
N PHE A 774 -2.21 19.43 1.91
CA PHE A 774 -1.97 18.36 2.86
C PHE A 774 -0.58 17.73 2.68
N ILE A 775 -0.18 17.47 1.44
CA ILE A 775 1.13 16.87 1.17
C ILE A 775 2.27 17.83 1.53
N ASN A 776 2.21 19.09 1.10
CA ASN A 776 3.27 20.06 1.32
C ASN A 776 3.36 20.56 2.78
N HIS A 777 2.23 20.60 3.50
CA HIS A 777 2.17 21.18 4.84
C HIS A 777 2.14 20.17 5.98
N GLN A 778 1.85 18.89 5.72
CA GLN A 778 1.81 17.85 6.76
C GLN A 778 2.74 16.69 6.44
N ILE A 779 2.64 16.13 5.24
CA ILE A 779 3.36 14.90 4.92
C ILE A 779 4.85 15.15 4.63
N ILE A 780 5.20 16.11 3.77
CA ILE A 780 6.61 16.42 3.44
C ILE A 780 7.41 16.84 4.67
N PRO A 781 6.92 17.76 5.54
CA PRO A 781 7.64 18.11 6.77
C PRO A 781 7.86 16.91 7.70
N PHE A 782 6.86 16.02 7.80
CA PHE A 782 6.99 14.78 8.57
C PHE A 782 8.04 13.84 7.97
N ILE A 783 8.04 13.61 6.66
CA ILE A 783 9.03 12.76 5.96
C ILE A 783 10.45 13.31 6.13
N ASN A 784 10.61 14.64 6.09
CA ASN A 784 11.90 15.30 6.26
C ASN A 784 12.40 15.30 7.71
N SER A 785 11.56 14.91 8.67
CA SER A 785 11.92 14.82 10.08
C SER A 785 12.48 13.44 10.44
N VAL A 786 13.30 13.37 11.50
CA VAL A 786 13.78 12.08 12.05
C VAL A 786 12.64 11.20 12.58
N GLU A 787 11.47 11.78 12.88
CA GLU A 787 10.30 11.06 13.35
C GLU A 787 9.82 10.03 12.34
N PHE A 788 9.92 10.32 11.04
CA PHE A 788 9.50 9.37 10.00
C PHE A 788 10.28 8.06 10.11
N ILE A 789 11.61 8.12 10.23
CA ILE A 789 12.44 6.92 10.36
C ILE A 789 12.20 6.25 11.73
N TYR A 790 11.95 7.00 12.80
CA TYR A 790 11.54 6.42 14.08
C TYR A 790 10.22 5.65 13.97
N SER A 791 9.22 6.19 13.27
CA SER A 791 7.95 5.52 13.05
C SER A 791 8.12 4.24 12.22
N VAL A 792 8.94 4.29 11.17
CA VAL A 792 9.29 3.10 10.36
C VAL A 792 9.96 2.03 11.23
N ALA A 793 10.97 2.40 12.01
CA ALA A 793 11.66 1.50 12.92
C ALA A 793 10.73 0.89 13.96
N ALA A 794 9.88 1.72 14.57
CA ALA A 794 8.94 1.29 15.58
C ALA A 794 7.93 0.29 15.04
N TYR A 795 7.36 0.57 13.87
CA TYR A 795 6.40 -0.32 13.23
C TYR A 795 7.01 -1.66 12.84
N LEU A 796 8.21 -1.66 12.25
CA LEU A 796 8.87 -2.89 11.82
C LEU A 796 9.33 -3.75 13.00
N ILE A 797 9.76 -3.14 14.11
CA ILE A 797 10.12 -3.87 15.34
C ILE A 797 8.88 -4.48 15.99
N SER A 798 7.76 -3.74 16.08
CA SER A 798 6.55 -4.22 16.76
C SER A 798 5.82 -5.34 16.00
N ASN A 799 6.11 -5.51 14.71
CA ASN A 799 5.54 -6.55 13.86
C ASN A 799 6.55 -7.65 13.46
N ASP A 800 7.69 -7.78 14.16
CA ASP A 800 8.73 -8.80 13.92
C ASP A 800 9.39 -8.77 12.52
N TYR A 801 9.45 -7.60 11.87
CA TYR A 801 10.08 -7.41 10.55
C TYR A 801 11.45 -6.71 10.63
N THR A 802 12.18 -6.93 11.72
CA THR A 802 13.46 -6.25 11.99
C THR A 802 14.56 -6.54 10.97
N PHE A 803 14.46 -7.64 10.21
CA PHE A 803 15.38 -7.92 9.10
C PHE A 803 15.33 -6.84 8.00
N LEU A 804 14.17 -6.21 7.77
CA LEU A 804 14.04 -5.11 6.80
C LEU A 804 14.78 -3.85 7.29
N LEU A 805 14.77 -3.60 8.60
CA LEU A 805 15.56 -2.51 9.18
C LEU A 805 17.05 -2.74 8.98
N TYR A 806 17.50 -3.97 9.23
CA TYR A 806 18.89 -4.38 9.06
C TYR A 806 19.36 -4.21 7.61
N ASN A 807 18.56 -4.65 6.63
CA ASN A 807 18.94 -4.63 5.22
C ASN A 807 18.79 -3.25 4.57
N HIS A 808 17.77 -2.47 4.91
CA HIS A 808 17.40 -1.27 4.13
C HIS A 808 17.49 0.05 4.90
N TYR A 809 17.35 0.07 6.24
CA TYR A 809 17.20 1.32 7.00
C TYR A 809 18.36 1.69 7.91
N LEU A 810 19.22 0.76 8.31
CA LEU A 810 20.36 1.07 9.19
C LEU A 810 21.29 2.16 8.63
N GLN A 811 21.31 2.32 7.31
CA GLN A 811 22.06 3.35 6.60
C GLN A 811 21.48 4.77 6.75
N TYR A 812 20.21 4.90 7.11
CA TYR A 812 19.51 6.18 7.32
C TYR A 812 19.48 6.60 8.79
N TYR A 813 20.03 5.80 9.70
CA TYR A 813 20.04 6.12 11.13
C TYR A 813 21.10 7.17 11.43
N GLY A 814 20.65 8.31 11.98
CA GLY A 814 21.53 9.37 12.45
C GLY A 814 22.16 9.09 13.82
N ASP A 815 22.75 10.13 14.42
CA ASP A 815 23.54 10.05 15.66
C ASP A 815 22.72 10.36 16.94
N THR A 816 21.40 10.29 16.88
CA THR A 816 20.56 10.58 18.05
C THR A 816 20.59 9.41 19.06
N PRO A 817 20.36 9.67 20.36
CA PRO A 817 20.26 8.60 21.36
C PRO A 817 19.14 7.59 21.05
N VAL A 818 18.06 8.07 20.43
CA VAL A 818 16.94 7.25 19.96
C VAL A 818 17.39 6.30 18.84
N PHE A 819 18.10 6.79 17.83
CA PHE A 819 18.68 5.94 16.79
C PHE A 819 19.69 4.94 17.36
N ALA A 820 20.52 5.34 18.33
CA ALA A 820 21.47 4.43 18.96
C ALA A 820 20.77 3.23 19.63
N LEU A 821 19.65 3.47 20.33
CA LEU A 821 18.83 2.42 20.93
C LEU A 821 18.19 1.54 19.85
N LEU A 822 17.50 2.12 18.87
CA LEU A 822 16.84 1.38 17.78
C LEU A 822 17.84 0.55 16.98
N LYS A 823 19.05 1.07 16.74
CA LYS A 823 20.15 0.38 16.07
C LYS A 823 20.60 -0.84 16.86
N ALA A 824 20.74 -0.70 18.17
CA ALA A 824 21.11 -1.80 19.04
C ALA A 824 20.02 -2.88 19.10
N VAL A 825 18.75 -2.50 19.18
CA VAL A 825 17.61 -3.44 19.13
C VAL A 825 17.60 -4.18 17.79
N THR A 826 17.81 -3.46 16.68
CA THR A 826 17.89 -4.06 15.34
C THR A 826 18.98 -5.13 15.27
N TYR A 827 20.18 -4.84 15.78
CA TYR A 827 21.26 -5.83 15.86
C TYR A 827 20.97 -6.98 16.83
N LEU A 828 20.25 -6.74 17.92
CA LEU A 828 19.90 -7.76 18.89
C LEU A 828 18.94 -8.80 18.28
N GLN A 829 17.89 -8.34 17.61
CA GLN A 829 16.88 -9.19 16.98
C GLN A 829 17.39 -9.90 15.71
N THR A 830 18.44 -9.37 15.06
CA THR A 830 19.12 -10.01 13.90
C THR A 830 20.33 -10.86 14.29
N ASP A 831 20.39 -11.31 15.54
CA ASP A 831 21.41 -12.22 16.08
C ASP A 831 22.86 -11.66 16.10
N GLN A 832 23.00 -10.33 16.11
CA GLN A 832 24.29 -9.61 16.22
C GLN A 832 24.46 -8.96 17.59
N ALA A 833 24.24 -9.73 18.67
CA ALA A 833 24.24 -9.25 20.05
C ALA A 833 25.52 -8.50 20.46
N SER A 834 26.69 -8.93 19.96
CA SER A 834 27.98 -8.28 20.27
C SER A 834 28.08 -6.85 19.72
N LYS A 835 27.46 -6.56 18.58
CA LYS A 835 27.40 -5.20 18.01
C LYS A 835 26.41 -4.34 18.80
N ALA A 836 25.23 -4.90 19.12
CA ALA A 836 24.24 -4.24 19.96
C ALA A 836 24.83 -3.80 21.31
N GLU A 837 25.55 -4.71 21.96
CA GLU A 837 26.23 -4.45 23.23
C GLU A 837 27.21 -3.27 23.14
N LYS A 838 28.09 -3.28 22.12
CA LYS A 838 29.08 -2.20 21.92
C LYS A 838 28.43 -0.84 21.70
N ILE A 839 27.34 -0.79 20.93
CA ILE A 839 26.62 0.47 20.64
C ILE A 839 25.96 1.01 21.90
N LEU A 840 25.32 0.16 22.70
CA LEU A 840 24.66 0.58 23.95
C LEU A 840 25.67 1.06 24.99
N LEU A 841 26.81 0.38 25.14
CA LEU A 841 27.88 0.81 26.04
C LEU A 841 28.50 2.14 25.61
N LYS A 842 28.69 2.36 24.30
CA LYS A 842 29.24 3.62 23.78
C LYS A 842 28.32 4.82 24.04
N ASN A 843 27.01 4.62 23.96
CA ASN A 843 26.02 5.71 24.01
C ASN A 843 25.25 5.80 25.35
N SER A 844 25.63 5.01 26.36
CA SER A 844 24.87 4.88 27.61
C SER A 844 24.60 6.22 28.30
N GLU A 845 25.61 7.10 28.40
CA GLU A 845 25.46 8.41 29.05
C GLU A 845 24.50 9.35 28.32
N GLN A 846 24.50 9.30 26.98
CA GLN A 846 23.64 10.16 26.17
C GLN A 846 22.18 9.68 26.25
N ILE A 847 21.95 8.36 26.21
CA ILE A 847 20.61 7.77 26.29
C ILE A 847 19.94 8.07 27.63
N ILE A 848 20.63 7.86 28.76
CA ILE A 848 20.03 8.05 30.09
C ILE A 848 19.67 9.52 30.39
N LYS A 849 20.39 10.48 29.81
CA LYS A 849 20.16 11.91 30.01
C LYS A 849 19.06 12.46 29.08
N TYR A 850 18.83 11.80 27.94
CA TYR A 850 17.87 12.25 26.94
C TYR A 850 16.43 12.14 27.46
N ARG A 851 15.62 13.16 27.17
CA ARG A 851 14.19 13.19 27.49
C ARG A 851 13.40 13.07 26.20
N LEU A 852 12.61 12.02 26.09
CA LEU A 852 11.73 11.82 24.93
C LEU A 852 10.71 12.96 24.84
N THR A 853 10.54 13.48 23.64
CA THR A 853 9.47 14.40 23.26
C THR A 853 8.10 13.71 23.34
N SER A 854 7.01 14.48 23.36
CA SER A 854 5.66 13.91 23.36
C SER A 854 5.40 13.01 22.14
N GLN A 855 5.88 13.42 20.97
CA GLN A 855 5.76 12.65 19.72
C GLN A 855 6.59 11.36 19.76
N GLU A 856 7.84 11.41 20.21
CA GLU A 856 8.67 10.19 20.37
C GLU A 856 8.01 9.20 21.35
N LYS A 857 7.42 9.68 22.45
CA LYS A 857 6.69 8.82 23.38
C LYS A 857 5.50 8.14 22.72
N GLU A 858 4.77 8.83 21.86
CA GLU A 858 3.66 8.24 21.11
C GLU A 858 4.13 7.15 20.15
N ILE A 859 5.22 7.39 19.42
CA ILE A 859 5.82 6.38 18.54
C ILE A 859 6.21 5.14 19.35
N PHE A 860 6.85 5.34 20.51
CA PHE A 860 7.27 4.25 21.39
C PHE A 860 6.12 3.53 22.09
N LYS A 861 4.87 4.02 22.12
CA LYS A 861 3.73 3.25 22.65
C LYS A 861 3.50 1.95 21.88
N SER A 862 3.87 1.91 20.61
CA SER A 862 3.72 0.74 19.74
C SER A 862 4.74 -0.37 20.00
N ILE A 863 5.82 -0.07 20.72
CA ILE A 863 6.88 -1.02 21.07
C ILE A 863 6.89 -1.18 22.59
N GLU A 864 6.91 -2.41 23.12
CA GLU A 864 6.93 -2.63 24.57
C GLU A 864 8.08 -1.87 25.27
N ASP A 865 7.71 -0.94 26.16
CA ASP A 865 8.49 -0.27 27.21
C ASP A 865 9.95 0.18 26.93
N TYR A 866 10.33 0.42 25.67
CA TYR A 866 11.66 1.01 25.36
C TYR A 866 11.81 2.45 25.84
N SER A 867 10.70 3.12 26.17
CA SER A 867 10.73 4.43 26.82
C SER A 867 11.45 4.41 28.18
N VAL A 868 11.50 3.26 28.86
CA VAL A 868 12.10 3.10 30.19
C VAL A 868 13.63 3.25 30.17
N PHE A 869 14.26 3.17 28.99
CA PHE A 869 15.70 3.38 28.82
C PHE A 869 16.13 4.86 28.88
N PHE A 870 15.20 5.79 28.71
CA PHE A 870 15.46 7.23 28.69
C PHE A 870 15.16 7.89 30.03
N HIS A 871 15.78 9.05 30.29
CA HIS A 871 15.63 9.82 31.53
C HIS A 871 15.66 8.95 32.80
N THR A 872 16.73 8.17 32.95
CA THR A 872 16.85 7.13 33.99
C THR A 872 18.23 7.14 34.65
N SER A 873 18.42 6.35 35.71
CA SER A 873 19.76 6.17 36.31
C SER A 873 20.58 5.15 35.52
N LEU A 874 21.90 5.29 35.50
CA LEU A 874 22.79 4.36 34.80
C LEU A 874 22.63 2.90 35.31
N SER A 875 22.43 2.75 36.62
CA SER A 875 22.14 1.46 37.24
C SER A 875 20.83 0.84 36.73
N LYS A 876 19.73 1.61 36.69
CA LYS A 876 18.43 1.16 36.18
C LYS A 876 18.51 0.84 34.69
N PHE A 877 19.24 1.63 33.92
CA PHE A 877 19.49 1.40 32.49
C PHE A 877 20.15 0.05 32.25
N TYR A 878 21.26 -0.25 32.94
CA TYR A 878 21.95 -1.54 32.79
C TYR A 878 21.13 -2.73 33.28
N MET A 879 20.32 -2.55 34.34
CA MET A 879 19.38 -3.58 34.78
C MET A 879 18.36 -3.91 33.68
N ASN A 880 17.73 -2.89 33.09
CA ASN A 880 16.77 -3.08 32.00
C ASN A 880 17.42 -3.69 30.76
N LEU A 881 18.67 -3.31 30.43
CA LEU A 881 19.41 -3.94 29.34
C LEU A 881 19.70 -5.42 29.63
N SER A 882 20.03 -5.77 30.87
CA SER A 882 20.24 -7.17 31.24
C SER A 882 18.97 -8.00 31.06
N ILE A 883 17.80 -7.44 31.38
CA ILE A 883 16.49 -8.08 31.17
C ILE A 883 16.19 -8.23 29.67
N LEU A 884 16.45 -7.19 28.87
CA LEU A 884 16.28 -7.23 27.41
C LEU A 884 17.13 -8.33 26.75
N PHE A 885 18.41 -8.42 27.13
CA PHE A 885 19.31 -9.45 26.61
C PHE A 885 19.00 -10.84 27.17
N LEU A 886 18.47 -10.94 28.40
CA LEU A 886 17.99 -12.19 28.97
C LEU A 886 16.78 -12.73 28.21
N ASN A 887 15.79 -11.87 27.92
CA ASN A 887 14.58 -12.24 27.18
C ASN A 887 14.88 -12.65 25.72
N SER A 888 15.97 -12.16 25.14
CA SER A 888 16.46 -12.55 23.82
C SER A 888 17.46 -13.72 23.85
N PHE A 889 17.58 -14.42 24.99
CA PHE A 889 18.46 -15.57 25.21
C PHE A 889 19.96 -15.29 24.97
N LYS A 890 20.40 -14.03 25.11
CA LYS A 890 21.79 -13.58 24.97
C LYS A 890 22.47 -13.46 26.32
N PHE A 891 22.62 -14.61 26.99
CA PHE A 891 23.01 -14.68 28.40
C PHE A 891 24.39 -14.06 28.74
N GLN A 892 25.39 -14.17 27.85
CA GLN A 892 26.73 -13.60 28.10
C GLN A 892 26.71 -12.06 28.19
N SER A 893 26.04 -11.40 27.23
CA SER A 893 25.87 -9.95 27.25
C SER A 893 24.95 -9.50 28.39
N ALA A 894 23.89 -10.28 28.69
CA ALA A 894 23.05 -10.04 29.85
C ALA A 894 23.85 -10.05 31.16
N LEU A 895 24.74 -11.04 31.35
CA LEU A 895 25.63 -11.15 32.52
C LEU A 895 26.52 -9.92 32.67
N LYS A 896 27.06 -9.41 31.55
CA LYS A 896 27.91 -8.23 31.57
C LYS A 896 27.14 -6.98 32.02
N PHE A 897 25.93 -6.76 31.50
CA PHE A 897 25.11 -5.61 31.87
C PHE A 897 24.65 -5.67 33.33
N ILE A 898 24.23 -6.83 33.84
CA ILE A 898 23.81 -6.93 35.24
C ILE A 898 25.01 -6.71 36.18
N ASN A 899 26.21 -7.19 35.82
CA ASN A 899 27.42 -6.91 36.59
C ASN A 899 27.75 -5.42 36.60
N LEU A 900 27.60 -4.70 35.48
CA LEU A 900 27.77 -3.23 35.43
C LEU A 900 26.70 -2.48 36.26
N SER A 901 25.48 -3.01 36.36
CA SER A 901 24.43 -2.46 37.22
C SER A 901 24.72 -2.64 38.71
N ILE A 902 25.40 -3.74 39.09
CA ILE A 902 25.77 -4.05 40.48
C ILE A 902 27.09 -3.35 40.87
N SER A 903 28.11 -3.38 40.00
CA SER A 903 29.45 -2.84 40.30
C SER A 903 29.46 -1.33 40.53
N ASN A 904 28.55 -0.62 39.86
CA ASN A 904 28.55 0.83 39.87
C ASN A 904 27.84 1.45 41.08
N ASN A 905 27.41 0.67 42.09
CA ASN A 905 26.84 1.09 43.40
C ASN A 905 26.69 2.61 43.55
N PHE A 906 25.70 3.18 42.87
CA PHE A 906 25.42 4.60 42.97
C PHE A 906 24.57 4.70 44.23
N ASN A 907 25.08 5.30 45.30
CA ASN A 907 24.36 5.51 46.57
C ASN A 907 23.04 6.29 46.39
N ASN A 908 22.05 5.65 45.77
CA ASN A 908 20.80 6.21 45.28
C ASN A 908 19.66 5.33 45.82
N GLU A 909 18.49 5.94 46.10
CA GLU A 909 17.30 5.23 46.60
C GLU A 909 16.90 4.02 45.73
N PHE A 910 17.13 4.10 44.42
CA PHE A 910 16.85 3.01 43.48
C PHE A 910 17.72 1.77 43.76
N ASP A 911 19.02 1.93 44.01
CA ASP A 911 19.93 0.80 44.21
C ASP A 911 19.61 0.05 45.50
N ASN A 912 19.19 0.76 46.55
CA ASN A 912 18.75 0.13 47.80
C ASN A 912 17.40 -0.60 47.65
N LYS A 913 16.48 -0.07 46.84
CA LYS A 913 15.14 -0.66 46.64
C LYS A 913 15.16 -1.90 45.75
N TYR A 914 15.99 -1.90 44.70
CA TYR A 914 15.99 -2.92 43.65
C TYR A 914 17.18 -3.88 43.71
N LEU A 915 18.01 -3.80 44.76
CA LEU A 915 19.18 -4.65 44.95
C LEU A 915 18.84 -6.14 44.81
N GLU A 916 17.76 -6.57 45.48
CA GLU A 916 17.31 -7.95 45.46
C GLU A 916 16.86 -8.41 44.07
N GLU A 917 16.17 -7.55 43.31
CA GLU A 917 15.77 -7.87 41.93
C GLU A 917 16.98 -7.98 40.99
N LYS A 918 18.01 -7.16 41.19
CA LYS A 918 19.27 -7.28 40.45
C LYS A 918 19.94 -8.64 40.70
N TYR A 919 20.03 -9.05 41.97
CA TYR A 919 20.62 -10.35 42.32
C TYR A 919 19.75 -11.52 41.84
N TYR A 920 18.42 -11.40 41.85
CA TYR A 920 17.54 -12.41 41.25
C TYR A 920 17.76 -12.54 39.73
N THR A 921 17.93 -11.41 39.04
CA THR A 921 18.24 -11.38 37.59
C THR A 921 19.62 -11.99 37.33
N LEU A 922 20.64 -11.63 38.12
CA LEU A 922 21.99 -12.21 38.06
C LEU A 922 21.95 -13.73 38.29
N PHE A 923 21.19 -14.19 39.28
CA PHE A 923 20.99 -15.61 39.56
C PHE A 923 20.41 -16.33 38.34
N THR A 924 19.33 -15.79 37.76
CA THR A 924 18.66 -16.38 36.59
C THR A 924 19.64 -16.51 35.40
N ILE A 925 20.40 -15.45 35.11
CA ILE A 925 21.42 -15.47 34.05
C ILE A 925 22.53 -16.49 34.34
N ALA A 926 23.04 -16.51 35.58
CA ALA A 926 24.13 -17.40 35.99
C ALA A 926 23.72 -18.88 35.92
N ILE A 927 22.47 -19.22 36.28
CA ILE A 927 21.92 -20.57 36.13
C ILE A 927 21.87 -21.00 34.66
N GLU A 928 21.45 -20.13 33.75
CA GLU A 928 21.39 -20.49 32.33
C GLU A 928 22.80 -20.66 31.72
N LEU A 929 23.77 -19.85 32.14
CA LEU A 929 25.18 -20.02 31.77
C LEU A 929 25.87 -21.17 32.51
N SER A 930 25.20 -21.84 33.45
CA SER A 930 25.77 -22.88 34.32
C SER A 930 26.99 -22.40 35.13
N ASN A 931 27.04 -21.10 35.44
CA ASN A 931 28.07 -20.51 36.29
C ASN A 931 27.60 -20.53 37.75
N PHE A 932 27.84 -21.65 38.41
CA PHE A 932 27.35 -21.90 39.77
C PHE A 932 28.03 -21.05 40.84
N GLU A 933 29.26 -20.57 40.62
CA GLU A 933 29.94 -19.67 41.56
C GLU A 933 29.21 -18.32 41.65
N ILE A 934 28.92 -17.70 40.50
CA ILE A 934 28.16 -16.44 40.44
C ILE A 934 26.74 -16.64 40.97
N ALA A 935 26.11 -17.79 40.66
CA ALA A 935 24.77 -18.10 41.16
C ALA A 935 24.72 -18.19 42.70
N THR A 936 25.75 -18.75 43.35
CA THR A 936 25.81 -18.78 44.82
C THR A 936 25.97 -17.40 45.45
N ILE A 937 26.81 -16.54 44.87
CA ILE A 937 26.96 -15.14 45.32
C ILE A 937 25.62 -14.40 45.20
N ALA A 938 24.85 -14.67 44.14
CA ALA A 938 23.54 -14.07 43.96
C ALA A 938 22.50 -14.58 44.97
N LEU A 939 22.51 -15.89 45.28
CA LEU A 939 21.60 -16.51 46.25
C LEU A 939 21.74 -15.92 47.66
N ASP A 940 22.97 -15.63 48.08
CA ASP A 940 23.25 -15.02 49.40
C ASP A 940 22.57 -13.65 49.59
N ASN A 941 22.27 -12.95 48.49
CA ASN A 941 21.69 -11.62 48.49
C ASN A 941 20.16 -11.60 48.29
N ILE A 942 19.52 -12.73 48.02
CA ILE A 942 18.06 -12.86 47.89
C ILE A 942 17.46 -13.10 49.29
N LYS A 943 16.51 -12.25 49.71
CA LYS A 943 15.95 -12.24 51.08
C LYS A 943 14.50 -12.68 51.14
N ASP A 944 13.73 -12.46 50.08
CA ASP A 944 12.34 -12.88 49.94
C ASP A 944 12.27 -14.42 50.04
N PRO A 945 11.57 -14.96 51.06
CA PRO A 945 11.55 -16.40 51.31
C PRO A 945 10.98 -17.19 50.13
N LYS A 946 10.01 -16.65 49.39
CA LYS A 946 9.40 -17.36 48.25
C LYS A 946 10.38 -17.47 47.08
N LYS A 947 10.96 -16.33 46.68
CA LYS A 947 11.95 -16.27 45.59
C LYS A 947 13.20 -17.08 45.94
N LYS A 948 13.60 -17.09 47.22
CA LYS A 948 14.73 -17.86 47.71
C LYS A 948 14.50 -19.37 47.56
N ILE A 949 13.35 -19.89 48.02
CA ILE A 949 12.98 -21.31 47.83
C ILE A 949 13.01 -21.69 46.34
N GLU A 950 12.35 -20.90 45.49
CA GLU A 950 12.31 -21.17 44.05
C GLU A 950 13.71 -21.16 43.42
N SER A 951 14.55 -20.20 43.79
CA SER A 951 15.92 -20.08 43.28
C SER A 951 16.77 -21.28 43.68
N PHE A 952 16.71 -21.71 44.94
CA PHE A 952 17.41 -22.94 45.38
C PHE A 952 16.90 -24.20 44.67
N ASP A 953 15.59 -24.33 44.45
CA ASP A 953 15.02 -25.45 43.72
C ASP A 953 15.55 -25.51 42.26
N ARG A 954 15.55 -24.36 41.58
CA ARG A 954 16.12 -24.21 40.22
C ARG A 954 17.62 -24.51 40.19
N PHE A 955 18.39 -24.03 41.16
CA PHE A 955 19.83 -24.25 41.27
C PHE A 955 20.17 -25.75 41.42
N ILE A 956 19.51 -26.43 42.36
CA ILE A 956 19.70 -27.86 42.62
C ILE A 956 19.28 -28.69 41.41
N TYR A 957 18.15 -28.34 40.78
CA TYR A 957 17.68 -29.01 39.58
C TYR A 957 18.64 -28.86 38.40
N LYS A 958 19.20 -27.66 38.18
CA LYS A 958 20.19 -27.42 37.11
C LYS A 958 21.48 -28.20 37.37
N LEU A 959 21.99 -28.23 38.61
CA LEU A 959 23.15 -29.05 38.99
C LEU A 959 22.92 -30.54 38.73
N TYR A 960 21.71 -31.04 39.04
CA TYR A 960 21.33 -32.41 38.73
C TYR A 960 21.32 -32.66 37.22
N LYS A 961 20.67 -31.81 36.43
CA LYS A 961 20.54 -31.95 34.97
C LYS A 961 21.90 -31.98 34.26
N ILE A 962 22.89 -31.23 34.76
CA ILE A 962 24.25 -31.17 34.20
C ILE A 962 25.14 -32.30 34.74
N GLY A 963 24.70 -33.04 35.76
CA GLY A 963 25.46 -34.13 36.38
C GLY A 963 26.53 -33.66 37.38
N GLU A 964 26.51 -32.38 37.75
CA GLU A 964 27.51 -31.76 38.64
C GLU A 964 27.02 -31.60 40.08
N ILE A 965 26.01 -32.38 40.53
CA ILE A 965 25.44 -32.25 41.89
C ILE A 965 26.48 -32.34 43.01
N ARG A 966 27.62 -33.02 42.76
CA ARG A 966 28.73 -33.10 43.71
C ARG A 966 29.27 -31.72 44.09
N ARG A 967 29.12 -30.72 43.20
CA ARG A 967 29.49 -29.32 43.47
C ARG A 967 28.68 -28.67 44.57
N LEU A 968 27.49 -29.18 44.88
CA LEU A 968 26.71 -28.73 46.04
C LEU A 968 27.52 -28.81 47.34
N ASN A 969 28.42 -29.80 47.45
CA ASN A 969 29.29 -29.96 48.62
C ASN A 969 30.46 -28.97 48.66
N TYR A 970 30.79 -28.26 47.57
CA TYR A 970 31.83 -27.23 47.57
C TYR A 970 31.34 -25.87 48.08
N TYR A 971 30.03 -25.60 48.01
CA TYR A 971 29.44 -24.33 48.46
C TYR A 971 28.99 -24.37 49.93
N ASP A 972 29.10 -23.27 50.67
CA ASP A 972 28.75 -23.21 52.11
C ASP A 972 27.37 -22.60 52.35
N PHE A 973 26.36 -23.43 52.61
CA PHE A 973 24.98 -23.06 52.93
C PHE A 973 24.65 -23.11 54.44
N LYS A 974 25.59 -22.79 55.35
CA LYS A 974 25.32 -22.83 56.81
C LYS A 974 24.05 -22.11 57.25
N GLN A 975 23.76 -20.94 56.66
CA GLN A 975 22.59 -20.14 57.01
C GLN A 975 21.29 -20.69 56.40
N ASP A 976 21.36 -21.24 55.18
CA ASP A 976 20.21 -21.74 54.42
C ASP A 976 20.03 -23.26 54.49
N TYR A 977 20.78 -23.93 55.38
CA TYR A 977 20.76 -25.38 55.56
C TYR A 977 19.34 -25.98 55.66
N PRO A 978 18.42 -25.45 56.51
CA PRO A 978 17.09 -26.05 56.65
C PRO A 978 16.29 -26.03 55.34
N LEU A 979 16.49 -24.99 54.53
CA LEU A 979 15.79 -24.79 53.28
C LEU A 979 16.33 -25.73 52.20
N VAL A 980 17.66 -25.80 52.02
CA VAL A 980 18.29 -26.73 51.06
C VAL A 980 17.98 -28.18 51.41
N ASP A 981 18.01 -28.52 52.70
CA ASP A 981 17.64 -29.85 53.20
C ASP A 981 16.20 -30.21 52.84
N SER A 982 15.25 -29.29 53.09
CA SER A 982 13.83 -29.49 52.76
C SER A 982 13.56 -29.66 51.26
N ILE A 983 14.30 -28.94 50.40
CA ILE A 983 14.16 -29.02 48.93
C ILE A 983 14.74 -30.33 48.40
N LEU A 984 15.89 -30.76 48.92
CA LEU A 984 16.47 -32.06 48.57
C LEU A 984 15.56 -33.21 49.01
N LEU A 985 14.99 -33.12 50.21
CA LEU A 985 14.03 -34.10 50.72
C LEU A 985 12.76 -34.12 49.87
N SER A 986 12.18 -32.97 49.55
CA SER A 986 10.98 -32.89 48.71
C SER A 986 11.23 -33.43 47.31
N LYS A 987 12.38 -33.12 46.69
CA LYS A 987 12.79 -33.71 45.40
C LYS A 987 12.97 -35.23 45.52
N ALA A 988 13.62 -35.73 46.57
CA ALA A 988 13.80 -37.17 46.79
C ALA A 988 12.47 -37.92 46.93
N GLN A 989 11.51 -37.32 47.63
CA GLN A 989 10.16 -37.87 47.82
C GLN A 989 9.31 -37.81 46.54
N SER A 990 9.41 -36.72 45.77
CA SER A 990 8.58 -36.46 44.58
C SER A 990 8.71 -37.50 43.46
N TYR A 991 9.87 -38.15 43.32
CA TYR A 991 10.07 -39.21 42.33
C TYR A 991 9.54 -40.56 42.86
N THR A 992 8.24 -40.80 42.79
CA THR A 992 7.62 -42.06 43.24
C THR A 992 7.80 -43.20 42.24
N SER A 993 7.80 -42.93 40.94
CA SER A 993 7.92 -43.94 39.88
C SER A 993 9.35 -44.18 39.37
N ASP A 994 10.28 -43.25 39.59
CA ASP A 994 11.68 -43.36 39.17
C ASP A 994 12.59 -43.52 40.40
N LEU A 995 12.71 -44.76 40.87
CA LEU A 995 13.47 -45.06 42.07
C LEU A 995 14.96 -44.79 41.94
N LYS A 996 15.53 -44.87 40.74
CA LYS A 996 16.95 -44.55 40.53
C LYS A 996 17.20 -43.06 40.75
N LYS A 997 16.30 -42.20 40.26
CA LYS A 997 16.35 -40.76 40.55
C LYS A 997 16.05 -40.44 42.01
N SER A 998 15.05 -41.10 42.60
CA SER A 998 14.72 -40.94 44.02
C SER A 998 15.92 -41.29 44.90
N LEU A 999 16.54 -42.46 44.67
CA LEU A 999 17.75 -42.92 45.36
C LEU A 999 18.89 -41.91 45.23
N PHE A 1000 19.11 -41.38 44.03
CA PHE A 1000 20.15 -40.38 43.79
C PHE A 1000 19.98 -39.14 44.68
N PHE A 1001 18.76 -38.59 44.77
CA PHE A 1001 18.52 -37.43 45.64
C PHE A 1001 18.64 -37.76 47.13
N TYR A 1002 18.24 -38.95 47.57
CA TYR A 1002 18.48 -39.41 48.94
C TYR A 1002 19.98 -39.58 49.26
N GLN A 1003 20.78 -40.07 48.31
CA GLN A 1003 22.24 -40.16 48.46
C GLN A 1003 22.90 -38.77 48.50
N VAL A 1004 22.43 -37.82 47.70
CA VAL A 1004 22.87 -36.42 47.74
C VAL A 1004 22.51 -35.80 49.09
N LEU A 1005 21.27 -35.97 49.55
CA LEU A 1005 20.79 -35.50 50.85
C LEU A 1005 21.61 -36.09 52.01
N TYR A 1006 21.91 -37.39 51.97
CA TYR A 1006 22.81 -38.04 52.92
C TYR A 1006 24.18 -37.37 52.96
N SER A 1007 24.81 -37.17 51.80
CA SER A 1007 26.13 -36.53 51.72
C SER A 1007 26.11 -35.07 52.22
N PHE A 1008 25.02 -34.36 51.96
CA PHE A 1008 24.82 -32.98 52.39
C PHE A 1008 24.65 -32.89 53.93
N ARG A 1009 23.78 -33.72 54.51
CA ARG A 1009 23.56 -33.80 55.97
C ARG A 1009 24.84 -34.19 56.73
N LEU A 1010 25.64 -35.10 56.15
CA LEU A 1010 26.96 -35.47 56.69
C LEU A 1010 27.92 -34.27 56.78
N LYS A 1011 28.01 -33.45 55.72
CA LYS A 1011 28.88 -32.25 55.70
C LYS A 1011 28.58 -31.31 56.87
N TYR A 1012 27.31 -31.15 57.23
CA TYR A 1012 26.85 -30.31 58.34
C TYR A 1012 26.84 -31.02 59.70
N LYS A 1013 27.51 -32.18 59.82
CA LYS A 1013 27.61 -32.99 61.05
C LYS A 1013 26.25 -33.46 61.60
N ARG A 1014 25.24 -33.59 60.75
CA ARG A 1014 23.91 -34.13 61.09
C ARG A 1014 23.87 -35.64 60.83
N TYR A 1015 24.70 -36.39 61.58
CA TYR A 1015 24.90 -37.82 61.34
C TYR A 1015 23.59 -38.62 61.42
N ARG A 1016 22.76 -38.40 62.44
CA ARG A 1016 21.47 -39.12 62.59
C ARG A 1016 20.50 -38.84 61.44
N SER A 1017 20.24 -37.57 61.14
CA SER A 1017 19.33 -37.20 60.05
C SER A 1017 19.82 -37.66 58.69
N ALA A 1018 21.14 -37.75 58.46
CA ALA A 1018 21.67 -38.35 57.25
C ALA A 1018 21.24 -39.82 57.13
N LEU A 1019 21.35 -40.60 58.20
CA LEU A 1019 20.93 -42.00 58.24
C LEU A 1019 19.43 -42.18 58.02
N GLU A 1020 18.63 -41.34 58.66
CA GLU A 1020 17.17 -41.32 58.52
C GLU A 1020 16.75 -41.13 57.05
N SER A 1021 17.43 -40.25 56.29
CA SER A 1021 17.11 -40.06 54.87
C SER A 1021 17.35 -41.30 54.01
N LEU A 1022 18.43 -42.05 54.27
CA LEU A 1022 18.69 -43.30 53.54
C LEU A 1022 17.68 -44.38 53.94
N TYR A 1023 17.31 -44.43 55.22
CA TYR A 1023 16.32 -45.37 55.72
C TYR A 1023 14.92 -45.09 55.19
N GLU A 1024 14.57 -43.83 54.97
CA GLU A 1024 13.31 -43.44 54.34
C GLU A 1024 13.16 -43.99 52.91
N PHE A 1025 14.23 -43.93 52.10
CA PHE A 1025 14.25 -44.58 50.78
C PHE A 1025 14.09 -46.11 50.88
N ILE A 1026 14.76 -46.73 51.85
CA ILE A 1026 14.63 -48.17 52.09
C ILE A 1026 13.17 -48.50 52.39
N ASN A 1027 12.53 -47.76 53.31
CA ASN A 1027 11.14 -48.00 53.70
C ASN A 1027 10.18 -47.86 52.50
N LYS A 1028 10.42 -46.86 51.63
CA LYS A 1028 9.68 -46.66 50.38
C LYS A 1028 9.84 -47.81 49.38
N THR A 1029 10.95 -48.54 49.41
CA THR A 1029 11.29 -49.60 48.45
C THR A 1029 11.11 -51.03 48.99
N LYS A 1030 10.64 -51.20 50.24
CA LYS A 1030 10.44 -52.51 50.90
C LYS A 1030 9.49 -53.45 50.15
N GLN A 1031 8.65 -52.96 49.23
CA GLN A 1031 7.66 -53.74 48.48
C GLN A 1031 8.10 -54.10 47.05
N GLU A 1032 9.26 -53.65 46.57
CA GLU A 1032 9.71 -53.94 45.21
C GLU A 1032 10.55 -55.22 45.09
N GLU A 1033 10.30 -56.02 44.04
CA GLU A 1033 10.96 -57.32 43.85
C GLU A 1033 12.29 -57.27 43.06
N ASP A 1034 12.71 -56.10 42.55
CA ASP A 1034 13.91 -55.95 41.72
C ASP A 1034 15.19 -56.37 42.47
N GLU A 1035 15.86 -57.41 41.96
CA GLU A 1035 17.11 -57.95 42.50
C GLU A 1035 18.25 -56.93 42.56
N THR A 1036 18.31 -55.98 41.62
CA THR A 1036 19.36 -54.94 41.61
C THR A 1036 19.15 -53.91 42.72
N LEU A 1037 17.90 -53.56 43.00
CA LEU A 1037 17.53 -52.66 44.09
C LEU A 1037 17.80 -53.31 45.46
N LYS A 1038 17.52 -54.61 45.62
CA LYS A 1038 17.83 -55.37 46.84
C LYS A 1038 19.31 -55.29 47.22
N LEU A 1039 20.23 -55.37 46.24
CA LEU A 1039 21.67 -55.19 46.47
C LEU A 1039 22.00 -53.76 46.94
N THR A 1040 21.42 -52.74 46.29
CA THR A 1040 21.63 -51.34 46.70
C THR A 1040 21.09 -51.06 48.10
N VAL A 1041 19.90 -51.59 48.45
CA VAL A 1041 19.29 -51.47 49.78
C VAL A 1041 20.17 -52.09 50.87
N ALA A 1042 20.73 -53.28 50.65
CA ALA A 1042 21.66 -53.87 51.62
C ALA A 1042 22.96 -53.07 51.76
N GLY A 1043 23.44 -52.43 50.68
CA GLY A 1043 24.54 -51.47 50.73
C GLY A 1043 24.20 -50.21 51.55
N LEU A 1044 22.97 -49.69 51.42
CA LEU A 1044 22.48 -48.57 52.24
C LEU A 1044 22.39 -48.94 53.73
N TYR A 1045 21.84 -50.12 54.08
CA TYR A 1045 21.84 -50.61 55.47
C TYR A 1045 23.26 -50.72 56.03
N SER A 1046 24.22 -51.21 55.24
CA SER A 1046 25.62 -51.29 55.65
C SER A 1046 26.19 -49.89 55.93
N THR A 1047 25.86 -48.92 55.08
CA THR A 1047 26.25 -47.52 55.25
C THR A 1047 25.62 -46.93 56.51
N ILE A 1048 24.36 -47.25 56.79
CA ILE A 1048 23.64 -46.81 57.99
C ILE A 1048 24.31 -47.35 59.25
N LEU A 1049 24.49 -48.67 59.32
CA LEU A 1049 25.08 -49.33 60.50
C LEU A 1049 26.53 -48.88 60.75
N ASN A 1050 27.33 -48.73 59.69
CA ASN A 1050 28.72 -48.30 59.81
C ASN A 1050 28.83 -46.90 60.43
N LEU A 1051 27.97 -45.95 60.03
CA LEU A 1051 27.98 -44.61 60.62
C LEU A 1051 27.32 -44.60 62.01
N LEU A 1052 26.24 -45.36 62.24
CA LEU A 1052 25.55 -45.42 63.54
C LEU A 1052 26.48 -45.94 64.66
N VAL A 1053 27.34 -46.91 64.36
CA VAL A 1053 28.34 -47.45 65.32
C VAL A 1053 29.36 -46.40 65.75
N THR A 1054 29.62 -45.38 64.94
CA THR A 1054 30.53 -44.29 65.30
C THR A 1054 29.93 -43.32 66.32
N LEU A 1055 28.61 -43.39 66.58
CA LEU A 1055 27.94 -42.62 67.63
C LEU A 1055 28.07 -43.31 69.01
N PRO A 1056 28.01 -42.56 70.12
CA PRO A 1056 28.01 -43.13 71.48
C PRO A 1056 26.94 -44.21 71.64
N LYS A 1057 27.20 -45.24 72.47
CA LYS A 1057 26.30 -46.41 72.62
C LYS A 1057 24.85 -46.04 72.95
N ASP A 1058 24.66 -45.00 73.76
CA ASP A 1058 23.35 -44.52 74.21
C ASP A 1058 22.58 -43.75 73.11
N GLU A 1059 23.25 -43.52 71.97
CA GLU A 1059 22.83 -42.65 70.87
C GLU A 1059 22.63 -43.39 69.54
N GLN A 1060 22.75 -44.74 69.55
CA GLN A 1060 22.70 -45.62 68.37
C GLN A 1060 21.27 -46.02 67.97
N TRP A 1061 20.48 -45.05 67.55
CA TRP A 1061 19.11 -45.24 67.07
C TRP A 1061 18.74 -44.24 65.96
N ILE A 1062 17.70 -44.54 65.17
CA ILE A 1062 17.11 -43.64 64.16
C ILE A 1062 15.58 -43.62 64.26
N ILE A 1063 14.92 -42.61 63.69
CA ILE A 1063 13.45 -42.53 63.60
C ILE A 1063 12.98 -42.92 62.19
N THR A 1064 11.83 -43.60 62.10
CA THR A 1064 11.31 -44.19 60.86
C THR A 1064 10.52 -43.24 59.95
N ALA A 1065 10.01 -42.12 60.46
CA ALA A 1065 9.20 -41.17 59.69
C ALA A 1065 9.45 -39.73 60.13
N ILE A 1066 9.64 -38.82 59.15
CA ILE A 1066 9.92 -37.41 59.42
C ILE A 1066 8.62 -36.57 59.59
N ASN A 1067 7.40 -37.12 59.38
CA ASN A 1067 6.17 -36.29 59.37
C ASN A 1067 4.83 -37.02 59.68
N THR A 1068 4.78 -38.04 60.55
CA THR A 1068 3.50 -38.60 61.06
C THR A 1068 3.54 -38.71 62.58
N GLU A 1069 2.39 -38.53 63.25
CA GLU A 1069 2.27 -38.31 64.70
C GLU A 1069 2.78 -39.46 65.61
N GLU A 1070 3.24 -40.58 65.04
CA GLU A 1070 3.88 -41.68 65.75
C GLU A 1070 5.32 -41.86 65.24
N ASN A 1071 6.30 -41.43 66.04
CA ASN A 1071 7.73 -41.60 65.76
C ASN A 1071 8.21 -42.94 66.34
N ASP A 1072 8.26 -44.00 65.53
CA ASP A 1072 8.89 -45.26 65.93
C ASP A 1072 10.43 -45.13 65.94
N VAL A 1073 11.05 -45.52 67.05
CA VAL A 1073 12.51 -45.51 67.25
C VAL A 1073 13.08 -46.89 66.94
N LEU A 1074 14.00 -46.97 65.98
CA LEU A 1074 14.71 -48.19 65.64
C LEU A 1074 16.10 -48.21 66.27
N SER A 1075 16.39 -49.27 67.03
CA SER A 1075 17.72 -49.50 67.62
C SER A 1075 18.68 -50.12 66.60
N TYR A 1076 20.00 -50.00 66.87
CA TYR A 1076 21.04 -50.65 66.09
C TYR A 1076 20.79 -52.16 65.85
N GLU A 1077 20.30 -52.87 66.88
CA GLU A 1077 20.02 -54.31 66.81
C GLU A 1077 18.87 -54.61 65.85
N GLN A 1078 17.81 -53.81 65.88
CA GLN A 1078 16.65 -53.96 64.99
C GLN A 1078 17.02 -53.69 63.52
N LEU A 1079 17.83 -52.66 63.24
CA LEU A 1079 18.31 -52.39 61.87
C LEU A 1079 19.21 -53.50 61.34
N LYS A 1080 20.03 -54.10 62.20
CA LYS A 1080 20.88 -55.24 61.85
C LYS A 1080 20.06 -56.49 61.56
N GLU A 1081 18.97 -56.72 62.30
CA GLU A 1081 18.01 -57.78 62.00
C GLU A 1081 17.29 -57.57 60.66
N GLU A 1082 16.86 -56.34 60.35
CA GLU A 1082 16.25 -56.02 59.05
C GLU A 1082 17.22 -56.26 57.88
N GLN A 1083 18.47 -55.83 58.01
CA GLN A 1083 19.51 -56.09 57.01
C GLN A 1083 19.76 -57.61 56.83
N LEU A 1084 19.80 -58.37 57.92
CA LEU A 1084 19.95 -59.83 57.89
C LEU A 1084 18.77 -60.50 57.18
N LYS A 1085 17.53 -60.04 57.39
CA LYS A 1085 16.35 -60.56 56.69
C LYS A 1085 16.46 -60.36 55.17
N ILE A 1086 16.91 -59.19 54.72
CA ILE A 1086 17.08 -58.88 53.30
C ILE A 1086 18.23 -59.68 52.69
N THR A 1087 19.40 -59.70 53.33
CA THR A 1087 20.57 -60.45 52.82
C THR A 1087 20.33 -61.98 52.80
N ASN A 1088 19.55 -62.52 53.74
CA ASN A 1088 19.14 -63.91 53.72
C ASN A 1088 18.24 -64.26 52.53
N SER A 1089 17.43 -63.30 52.06
CA SER A 1089 16.53 -63.43 50.90
C SER A 1089 17.22 -63.34 49.52
N PHE A 1090 18.51 -63.03 49.47
CA PHE A 1090 19.27 -62.94 48.21
C PHE A 1090 19.42 -64.29 47.51
N SER A 1091 19.29 -64.29 46.18
CA SER A 1091 19.71 -65.40 45.33
C SER A 1091 21.22 -65.65 45.45
N ARG A 1092 21.69 -66.84 45.08
CA ARG A 1092 23.10 -67.25 45.26
C ARG A 1092 24.08 -66.30 44.55
N ASP A 1093 23.73 -65.81 43.37
CA ASP A 1093 24.55 -64.87 42.58
C ASP A 1093 24.59 -63.47 43.19
N LEU A 1094 23.49 -63.00 43.79
CA LEU A 1094 23.42 -61.74 44.53
C LEU A 1094 24.27 -61.78 45.82
N LYS A 1095 24.25 -62.91 46.56
CA LYS A 1095 25.10 -63.08 47.75
C LYS A 1095 26.58 -62.96 47.42
N LEU A 1096 27.01 -63.51 46.28
CA LEU A 1096 28.40 -63.41 45.81
C LEU A 1096 28.76 -61.96 45.46
N LYS A 1097 27.88 -61.21 44.78
CA LYS A 1097 28.09 -59.79 44.45
C LYS A 1097 28.05 -58.85 45.66
N TYR A 1098 27.33 -59.21 46.73
CA TYR A 1098 27.25 -58.41 47.96
C TYR A 1098 28.46 -58.60 48.87
N LEU A 1099 29.10 -59.77 48.82
CA LEU A 1099 30.31 -60.11 49.60
C LEU A 1099 31.61 -59.65 48.93
N SER A 1100 31.59 -59.40 47.61
CA SER A 1100 32.67 -58.79 46.84
C SER A 1100 32.66 -57.27 46.97
#